data_AF-A0A9Q0LSB1-F1
#
_entry.id   AF-A0A9Q0LSB1-F1
#
_cell.length_a   1.000
_cell.length_b   1.000
_cell.length_c   1.000
_cell.angle_alpha   90.00
_cell.angle_beta   90.00
_cell.angle_gamma   90.00
#
_symmetry.space_group_name_H-M   'P 1'
#
loop_
_entity.id
_entity.type
_entity.pdbx_description
1 polymer ?
#
loop_
_entity_poly.entity_id
_entity_poly.type
_entity_poly.pdbx_seq_one_letter_code
_entity_poly.pdbx_strand_id
1 'polypeptide(L)'
;MEAEKLQAVEIQKNFYWVGALDPDIRIFDIVMYCEFGTTYNSYLLKGSEKTALIETVKDTNDSYRQFEERLNSILKKGEKLDYVIHNHAEPDHSGASYRLLSEKFPEATIIASRNGVENIKHMYGDDAEKFRFLEARDGLIVRLGGFTLSFMMNPLVHWPDTMFTYCPELKTIFTCDLFGSHYSSPKIFKDLLDEKETADMWKAAKGSYFDPIFGPYKKYVVQGLDKIKELELEMICCAHGPVIRKNIEEYMEKYREWSKITLPKNKVLIVHIAAYGFTNRMATLIKQGLESIGKDIEVKMLNFLETTETEIMKELGESRGLLLGSPTLLSDAVPPIMKIAANLNPVVHGTDPETRLVACSFGSYGWSGEAADNICQRLAQARVRIPLRPLKVQLRPSKKQEEQCVEWGAKFGRLMLGLDPVDEDLEKKIRIKQTSFRKVLNPEMAQNIGRKTFRDAQDGKIYKWRCIVCGEIVYATMPPEVCPACGVSQEVFVMEDEVENFPDDWELSETLQGVTDKIVVIGASAAGVSAVQAIREQNKKAQVTLISGESAPPYYRPSLTKYLLDDRRIEEEAFQLVDPQWFVENSVEFLLGTVVTNINIKKKRIELQSREKGAGKKKQISYDRLILAVGANQTLPKEKTSIFHKRAKTDILGEATSKKINVFAFRTLEDSKRIKSYIRANKVNSAIVLGAGPLGLEVMEGLLGLGVKEIKAIESRKHILSSRLDDQGSLLVQKFLKRHGVKFHLGYEMHHILDNSNNKKYKKTEKTASNLAHGIAIQSIDIEDTSLVEIYADIVIFATGVHSEMSLAKKIGLTTKNGIVVDSRMKTSNPDIFACGDCIEYKGFNERSWRNAQASGRVAGLAALGDSAVTFRVSVSPYAVAFAGLNIFCIGNIHEPTLESVSFVSQKIPAYTRLFFRDEGFRSVICGAMLITTETSMIVSIEQHIRAQTPFKKAIKSLIVHTFAKDKKKQVLSKRAKARISKSNIPNLYTLFHFKEGFTAFHRFLCDEFTEETLDFWVDAENYAQIPDNNKSQAPLAKQIFHDYLRYGAEKEVNIDHFARVECSDRIKNNDIDRTIFLTAQRQIAELLQSDLLKRFLRSPEAKPVIEKFGNLQDKIEKNSEDESTSSD
;
A
#
# COMPACT_ATOMS: atom_id res chain seq x y z
N MET A 1 -57.63 -22.82 3.31
CA MET A 1 -57.77 -22.56 1.87
C MET A 1 -56.42 -22.83 1.25
N GLU A 2 -56.26 -23.91 0.49
CA GLU A 2 -55.06 -24.09 -0.32
C GLU A 2 -54.99 -22.93 -1.31
N ALA A 3 -53.87 -22.19 -1.33
CA ALA A 3 -53.66 -21.16 -2.33
C ALA A 3 -53.67 -21.81 -3.72
N GLU A 4 -54.43 -21.23 -4.64
CA GLU A 4 -54.53 -21.72 -6.02
C GLU A 4 -53.14 -21.72 -6.67
N LYS A 5 -52.69 -22.88 -7.18
CA LYS A 5 -51.34 -23.04 -7.75
C LYS A 5 -51.19 -22.19 -9.02
N LEU A 6 -50.15 -21.36 -9.04
CA LEU A 6 -49.89 -20.46 -10.16
C LEU A 6 -49.49 -21.23 -11.44
N GLN A 7 -50.05 -20.81 -12.58
CA GLN A 7 -49.73 -21.37 -13.90
C GLN A 7 -48.78 -20.43 -14.66
N ALA A 8 -47.92 -21.01 -15.50
CA ALA A 8 -47.10 -20.24 -16.42
C ALA A 8 -47.97 -19.52 -17.46
N VAL A 9 -47.52 -18.35 -17.91
CA VAL A 9 -48.21 -17.59 -18.96
C VAL A 9 -47.55 -17.93 -20.29
N GLU A 10 -48.29 -18.60 -21.18
CA GLU A 10 -47.81 -18.88 -22.53
C GLU A 10 -47.75 -17.58 -23.34
N ILE A 11 -46.55 -17.19 -23.75
CA ILE A 11 -46.31 -16.00 -24.59
C ILE A 11 -46.56 -16.36 -26.05
N GLN A 12 -45.95 -17.47 -26.46
CA GLN A 12 -46.13 -18.14 -27.75
C GLN A 12 -45.96 -19.65 -27.54
N LYS A 13 -46.29 -20.45 -28.56
CA LYS A 13 -46.15 -21.91 -28.48
C LYS A 13 -44.72 -22.29 -28.05
N ASN A 14 -44.61 -23.06 -26.96
CA ASN A 14 -43.35 -23.50 -26.35
C ASN A 14 -42.47 -22.39 -25.73
N PHE A 15 -43.02 -21.19 -25.55
CA PHE A 15 -42.33 -20.04 -24.95
C PHE A 15 -43.20 -19.42 -23.85
N TYR A 16 -42.71 -19.47 -22.60
CA TYR A 16 -43.51 -19.17 -21.41
C TYR A 16 -42.85 -18.11 -20.53
N TRP A 17 -43.65 -17.26 -19.91
CA TRP A 17 -43.25 -16.45 -18.75
C TRP A 17 -43.50 -17.25 -17.47
N VAL A 18 -42.46 -17.36 -16.65
CA VAL A 18 -42.46 -18.09 -15.38
C VAL A 18 -41.96 -17.23 -14.21
N GLY A 19 -41.88 -15.91 -14.38
CA GLY A 19 -41.36 -14.98 -13.38
C GLY A 19 -42.23 -14.80 -12.12
N ALA A 20 -41.95 -13.74 -11.36
CA ALA A 20 -42.64 -13.39 -10.12
C ALA A 20 -43.08 -11.91 -10.11
N LEU A 21 -44.19 -11.63 -9.41
CA LEU A 21 -44.69 -10.27 -9.17
C LEU A 21 -44.35 -9.86 -7.74
N ASP A 22 -43.92 -8.61 -7.56
CA ASP A 22 -43.66 -8.01 -6.25
C ASP A 22 -44.32 -6.62 -6.20
N PRO A 23 -45.66 -6.56 -6.05
CA PRO A 23 -46.40 -5.30 -6.06
C PRO A 23 -46.19 -4.48 -4.78
N ASP A 24 -45.65 -5.07 -3.71
CA ASP A 24 -45.54 -4.46 -2.39
C ASP A 24 -44.16 -3.84 -2.12
N ILE A 25 -43.14 -4.16 -2.92
CA ILE A 25 -41.86 -3.47 -2.83
C ILE A 25 -42.02 -1.97 -3.07
N ARG A 26 -41.43 -1.17 -2.18
CA ARG A 26 -41.39 0.29 -2.29
C ARG A 26 -39.99 0.85 -2.41
N ILE A 27 -38.97 0.07 -2.04
CA ILE A 27 -37.57 0.45 -2.14
C ILE A 27 -36.80 -0.72 -2.75
N PHE A 28 -36.22 -0.49 -3.92
CA PHE A 28 -35.37 -1.44 -4.64
C PHE A 28 -33.90 -1.11 -4.41
N ASP A 29 -33.07 -2.15 -4.24
CA ASP A 29 -31.64 -2.11 -3.88
C ASP A 29 -31.23 -1.15 -2.77
N ILE A 30 -32.17 -0.78 -1.90
CA ILE A 30 -32.06 0.16 -0.76
C ILE A 30 -32.21 1.67 -1.07
N VAL A 31 -32.23 2.11 -2.35
CA VAL A 31 -32.25 3.55 -2.69
C VAL A 31 -33.28 3.96 -3.75
N MET A 32 -33.84 3.04 -4.53
CA MET A 32 -34.75 3.37 -5.63
C MET A 32 -36.20 3.22 -5.18
N TYR A 33 -36.94 4.34 -5.14
CA TYR A 33 -38.35 4.30 -4.78
C TYR A 33 -39.19 3.71 -5.91
N CYS A 34 -39.92 2.63 -5.61
CA CYS A 34 -40.75 1.90 -6.56
C CYS A 34 -42.23 2.08 -6.20
N GLU A 35 -42.82 3.16 -6.68
CA GLU A 35 -44.22 3.52 -6.42
C GLU A 35 -45.22 2.41 -6.80
N PHE A 36 -44.92 1.68 -7.89
CA PHE A 36 -45.80 0.68 -8.50
C PHE A 36 -45.33 -0.77 -8.33
N GLY A 37 -44.43 -1.02 -7.38
CA GLY A 37 -43.79 -2.33 -7.21
C GLY A 37 -42.86 -2.71 -8.38
N THR A 38 -42.51 -3.99 -8.51
CA THR A 38 -41.70 -4.50 -9.63
C THR A 38 -42.10 -5.93 -10.01
N THR A 39 -41.51 -6.45 -11.08
CA THR A 39 -41.57 -7.88 -11.44
C THR A 39 -40.15 -8.43 -11.57
N TYR A 40 -39.98 -9.73 -11.37
CA TYR A 40 -38.74 -10.44 -11.70
C TYR A 40 -39.10 -11.43 -12.81
N ASN A 41 -38.89 -11.04 -14.07
CA ASN A 41 -39.30 -11.81 -15.22
C ASN A 41 -38.28 -12.91 -15.51
N SER A 42 -38.77 -14.13 -15.67
CA SER A 42 -38.00 -15.29 -16.12
C SER A 42 -38.77 -15.98 -17.24
N TYR A 43 -38.04 -16.53 -18.21
CA TYR A 43 -38.61 -17.05 -19.44
C TYR A 43 -38.15 -18.47 -19.72
N LEU A 44 -39.09 -19.37 -20.01
CA LEU A 44 -38.80 -20.76 -20.34
C LEU A 44 -39.04 -21.00 -21.84
N LEU A 45 -38.02 -21.49 -22.53
CA LEU A 45 -38.06 -21.84 -23.95
C LEU A 45 -37.84 -23.35 -24.15
N LYS A 46 -38.84 -24.04 -24.67
CA LYS A 46 -38.80 -25.50 -24.92
C LYS A 46 -38.58 -25.79 -26.39
N GLY A 47 -37.34 -26.10 -26.76
CA GLY A 47 -37.07 -26.70 -28.06
C GLY A 47 -37.45 -28.18 -28.09
N SER A 48 -37.43 -28.77 -29.28
CA SER A 48 -37.67 -30.19 -29.50
C SER A 48 -36.55 -31.09 -28.96
N GLU A 49 -35.35 -30.55 -28.73
CA GLU A 49 -34.19 -31.29 -28.22
C GLU A 49 -33.77 -30.85 -26.82
N LYS A 50 -33.81 -29.54 -26.53
CA LYS A 50 -33.32 -28.97 -25.27
C LYS A 50 -34.23 -27.86 -24.75
N THR A 51 -34.16 -27.64 -23.44
CA THR A 51 -34.90 -26.58 -22.75
C THR A 51 -33.95 -25.55 -22.14
N ALA A 52 -34.23 -24.27 -22.35
CA ALA A 52 -33.49 -23.16 -21.74
C ALA A 52 -34.39 -22.30 -20.87
N LEU A 53 -33.89 -21.93 -19.70
CA LEU A 53 -34.46 -20.90 -18.83
C LEU A 53 -33.61 -19.64 -18.98
N ILE A 54 -34.24 -18.48 -19.18
CA ILE A 54 -33.58 -17.18 -19.31
C ILE A 54 -33.99 -16.32 -18.12
N GLU A 55 -32.99 -15.92 -17.35
CA GLU A 55 -33.09 -15.40 -15.98
C GLU A 55 -33.78 -16.34 -14.99
N THR A 56 -33.58 -16.04 -13.71
CA THR A 56 -34.38 -16.57 -12.61
C THR A 56 -35.09 -15.40 -11.92
N VAL A 57 -35.24 -15.43 -10.61
CA VAL A 57 -35.87 -14.38 -9.83
C VAL A 57 -35.04 -14.09 -8.59
N LYS A 58 -35.40 -13.02 -7.88
CA LYS A 58 -34.89 -12.74 -6.55
C LYS A 58 -35.20 -13.90 -5.61
N ASP A 59 -34.21 -14.37 -4.85
CA ASP A 59 -34.40 -15.50 -3.92
C ASP A 59 -35.07 -15.04 -2.61
N THR A 60 -36.35 -14.68 -2.72
CA THR A 60 -37.24 -14.56 -1.57
C THR A 60 -38.19 -15.75 -1.55
N ASN A 61 -38.71 -16.10 -0.37
CA ASN A 61 -39.66 -17.21 -0.27
C ASN A 61 -40.89 -17.03 -1.17
N ASP A 62 -41.42 -15.82 -1.31
CA ASP A 62 -42.58 -15.59 -2.17
C ASP A 62 -42.22 -15.56 -3.65
N SER A 63 -41.18 -14.81 -4.04
CA SER A 63 -40.75 -14.74 -5.45
C SER A 63 -40.32 -16.11 -5.98
N TYR A 64 -39.54 -16.88 -5.19
CA TYR A 64 -39.14 -18.24 -5.56
C TYR A 64 -40.34 -19.17 -5.65
N ARG A 65 -41.29 -19.14 -4.70
CA ARG A 65 -42.50 -19.97 -4.75
C ARG A 65 -43.33 -19.68 -6.01
N GLN A 66 -43.55 -18.40 -6.32
CA GLN A 66 -44.26 -17.98 -7.52
C GLN A 66 -43.58 -18.51 -8.80
N PHE A 67 -42.27 -18.31 -8.89
CA PHE A 67 -41.45 -18.78 -10.01
C PHE A 67 -41.47 -20.31 -10.15
N GLU A 68 -41.31 -21.01 -9.02
CA GLU A 68 -41.29 -22.47 -8.94
C GLU A 68 -42.62 -23.10 -9.34
N GLU A 69 -43.74 -22.58 -8.84
CA GLU A 69 -45.09 -23.06 -9.19
C GLU A 69 -45.34 -22.95 -10.70
N ARG A 70 -45.01 -21.80 -11.29
CA ARG A 70 -45.14 -21.58 -12.74
C ARG A 70 -44.21 -22.49 -13.52
N LEU A 71 -42.95 -22.63 -13.12
CA LEU A 71 -42.00 -23.53 -13.77
C LEU A 71 -42.48 -24.98 -13.75
N ASN A 72 -42.96 -25.47 -12.60
CA ASN A 72 -43.47 -26.84 -12.44
C ASN A 72 -44.78 -27.09 -13.21
N SER A 73 -45.55 -26.04 -13.55
CA SER A 73 -46.75 -26.18 -14.38
C SER A 73 -46.43 -26.62 -15.82
N ILE A 74 -45.20 -26.36 -16.28
CA ILE A 74 -44.72 -26.70 -17.63
C ILE A 74 -43.68 -27.82 -17.62
N LEU A 75 -42.74 -27.80 -16.67
CA LEU A 75 -41.72 -28.85 -16.50
C LEU A 75 -42.17 -29.86 -15.46
N LYS A 76 -42.70 -30.99 -15.94
CA LYS A 76 -43.12 -32.10 -15.07
C LYS A 76 -41.90 -32.80 -14.47
N LYS A 77 -42.11 -33.47 -13.33
CA LYS A 77 -41.07 -34.25 -12.65
C LYS A 77 -40.40 -35.24 -13.61
N GLY A 78 -39.09 -35.12 -13.79
CA GLY A 78 -38.29 -35.96 -14.69
C GLY A 78 -37.98 -35.35 -16.06
N GLU A 79 -38.62 -34.23 -16.43
CA GLU A 79 -38.19 -33.44 -17.58
C GLU A 79 -36.87 -32.71 -17.28
N LYS A 80 -36.03 -32.53 -18.31
CA LYS A 80 -34.71 -31.91 -18.17
C LYS A 80 -34.77 -30.41 -18.44
N LEU A 81 -33.98 -29.67 -17.66
CA LEU A 81 -33.58 -28.31 -17.96
C LEU A 81 -32.10 -28.35 -18.38
N ASP A 82 -31.79 -27.95 -19.61
CA ASP A 82 -30.44 -28.07 -20.15
C ASP A 82 -29.60 -26.82 -19.86
N TYR A 83 -30.23 -25.64 -19.94
CA TYR A 83 -29.54 -24.36 -19.81
C TYR A 83 -30.27 -23.40 -18.88
N VAL A 84 -29.51 -22.68 -18.05
CA VAL A 84 -29.95 -21.48 -17.34
C VAL A 84 -29.10 -20.32 -17.83
N ILE A 85 -29.71 -19.35 -18.48
CA ILE A 85 -29.03 -18.23 -19.14
C ILE A 85 -29.22 -16.99 -18.27
N HIS A 86 -28.11 -16.40 -17.82
CA HIS A 86 -28.10 -15.13 -17.10
C HIS A 86 -27.44 -14.06 -17.97
N ASN A 87 -28.28 -13.20 -18.54
CA ASN A 87 -27.84 -12.01 -19.25
C ASN A 87 -27.18 -11.00 -18.30
N HIS A 88 -27.48 -11.09 -17.01
CA HIS A 88 -26.95 -10.28 -15.95
C HIS A 88 -26.90 -11.08 -14.64
N ALA A 89 -25.83 -10.95 -13.84
CA ALA A 89 -25.66 -11.72 -12.60
C ALA A 89 -26.11 -11.00 -11.32
N GLU A 90 -26.87 -9.90 -11.41
CA GLU A 90 -27.41 -9.26 -10.21
C GLU A 90 -28.43 -10.20 -9.51
N PRO A 91 -28.47 -10.27 -8.17
CA PRO A 91 -29.22 -11.33 -7.46
C PRO A 91 -30.75 -11.25 -7.59
N ASP A 92 -31.31 -10.15 -8.04
CA ASP A 92 -32.74 -9.99 -8.28
C ASP A 92 -33.22 -10.73 -9.56
N HIS A 93 -32.30 -11.08 -10.46
CA HIS A 93 -32.54 -11.94 -11.63
C HIS A 93 -31.81 -13.27 -11.55
N SER A 94 -30.68 -13.35 -10.85
CA SER A 94 -29.87 -14.57 -10.75
C SER A 94 -29.93 -15.27 -9.40
N GLY A 95 -30.50 -14.65 -8.37
CA GLY A 95 -30.39 -15.13 -6.98
C GLY A 95 -30.99 -16.51 -6.75
N ALA A 96 -32.14 -16.80 -7.37
CA ALA A 96 -32.81 -18.10 -7.23
C ALA A 96 -32.11 -19.25 -7.97
N SER A 97 -31.10 -18.97 -8.80
CA SER A 97 -30.42 -19.99 -9.61
C SER A 97 -29.73 -21.06 -8.76
N TYR A 98 -29.05 -20.68 -7.68
CA TYR A 98 -28.39 -21.62 -6.78
C TYR A 98 -29.39 -22.62 -6.18
N ARG A 99 -30.50 -22.10 -5.65
CA ARG A 99 -31.59 -22.88 -5.06
C ARG A 99 -32.24 -23.82 -6.08
N LEU A 100 -32.58 -23.29 -7.25
CA LEU A 100 -33.18 -24.07 -8.34
C LEU A 100 -32.28 -25.23 -8.78
N LEU A 101 -31.00 -24.95 -9.03
CA LEU A 101 -30.07 -25.93 -9.57
C LEU A 101 -29.68 -26.98 -8.53
N SER A 102 -29.44 -26.57 -7.29
CA SER A 102 -29.10 -27.50 -6.20
C SER A 102 -30.25 -28.46 -5.85
N GLU A 103 -31.50 -27.96 -5.85
CA GLU A 103 -32.65 -28.75 -5.45
C GLU A 103 -33.23 -29.61 -6.60
N LYS A 104 -33.16 -29.14 -7.85
CA LYS A 104 -33.94 -29.75 -8.96
C LYS A 104 -33.15 -30.08 -10.21
N PHE A 105 -32.26 -29.19 -10.65
CA PHE A 105 -31.63 -29.29 -11.97
C PHE A 105 -30.09 -29.20 -11.90
N PRO A 106 -29.40 -30.05 -11.13
CA PRO A 106 -27.95 -29.94 -10.93
C PRO A 106 -27.13 -30.15 -12.21
N GLU A 107 -27.73 -30.78 -13.22
CA GLU A 107 -27.10 -31.10 -14.50
C GLU A 107 -27.14 -29.95 -15.52
N ALA A 108 -27.96 -28.91 -15.27
CA ALA A 108 -28.11 -27.79 -16.19
C ALA A 108 -26.82 -26.98 -16.28
N THR A 109 -26.56 -26.43 -17.46
CA THR A 109 -25.39 -25.57 -17.71
C THR A 109 -25.78 -24.10 -17.60
N ILE A 110 -25.11 -23.38 -16.72
CA ILE A 110 -25.25 -21.93 -16.59
C ILE A 110 -24.51 -21.26 -17.74
N ILE A 111 -25.20 -20.39 -18.49
CA ILE A 111 -24.62 -19.59 -19.56
C ILE A 111 -24.70 -18.12 -19.17
N ALA A 112 -23.55 -17.47 -19.07
CA ALA A 112 -23.44 -16.04 -18.80
C ALA A 112 -22.21 -15.48 -19.49
N SER A 113 -22.07 -14.15 -19.59
CA SER A 113 -20.81 -13.55 -20.03
C SER A 113 -19.65 -13.97 -19.11
N ARG A 114 -18.40 -13.76 -19.52
CA ARG A 114 -17.25 -14.08 -18.67
C ARG A 114 -17.35 -13.47 -17.27
N ASN A 115 -17.64 -12.17 -17.19
CA ASN A 115 -17.83 -11.48 -15.91
C ASN A 115 -19.04 -12.03 -15.15
N GLY A 116 -20.11 -12.40 -15.85
CA GLY A 116 -21.30 -13.00 -15.25
C GLY A 116 -21.01 -14.38 -14.64
N VAL A 117 -20.24 -15.23 -15.33
CA VAL A 117 -19.78 -16.52 -14.79
C VAL A 117 -18.94 -16.31 -13.53
N GLU A 118 -18.00 -15.36 -13.55
CA GLU A 118 -17.20 -15.03 -12.37
C GLU A 118 -18.08 -14.53 -11.20
N ASN A 119 -19.05 -13.65 -11.48
CA ASN A 119 -20.00 -13.14 -10.48
C ASN A 119 -20.86 -14.25 -9.86
N ILE A 120 -21.44 -15.12 -10.69
CA ILE A 120 -22.29 -16.23 -10.22
C ILE A 120 -21.46 -17.23 -9.40
N LYS A 121 -20.22 -17.53 -9.81
CA LYS A 121 -19.31 -18.38 -9.02
C LYS A 121 -19.03 -17.78 -7.64
N HIS A 122 -18.79 -16.46 -7.56
CA HIS A 122 -18.65 -15.80 -6.26
C HIS A 122 -19.93 -15.85 -5.42
N MET A 123 -21.10 -15.71 -6.04
CA MET A 123 -22.39 -15.84 -5.36
C MET A 123 -22.60 -17.26 -4.79
N TYR A 124 -22.12 -18.29 -5.49
CA TYR A 124 -22.25 -19.69 -5.06
C TYR A 124 -21.16 -20.12 -4.06
N GLY A 125 -20.07 -19.37 -3.96
CA GLY A 125 -18.95 -19.67 -3.07
C GLY A 125 -18.29 -21.01 -3.41
N ASP A 126 -17.92 -21.77 -2.38
CA ASP A 126 -17.24 -23.08 -2.52
C ASP A 126 -18.07 -24.10 -3.30
N ASP A 127 -19.39 -23.92 -3.36
CA ASP A 127 -20.30 -24.82 -4.08
C ASP A 127 -20.30 -24.60 -5.59
N ALA A 128 -19.65 -23.55 -6.10
CA ALA A 128 -19.54 -23.28 -7.53
C ALA A 128 -18.99 -24.47 -8.32
N GLU A 129 -18.07 -25.26 -7.76
CA GLU A 129 -17.49 -26.43 -8.44
C GLU A 129 -18.51 -27.55 -8.72
N LYS A 130 -19.67 -27.54 -8.06
CA LYS A 130 -20.76 -28.50 -8.27
C LYS A 130 -21.56 -28.24 -9.54
N PHE A 131 -21.42 -27.06 -10.15
CA PHE A 131 -22.25 -26.61 -11.27
C PHE A 131 -21.44 -26.46 -12.57
N ARG A 132 -22.15 -26.56 -13.70
CA ARG A 132 -21.56 -26.40 -15.04
C ARG A 132 -21.72 -24.97 -15.51
N PHE A 133 -20.65 -24.40 -16.04
CA PHE A 133 -20.64 -23.05 -16.60
C PHE A 133 -20.18 -23.07 -18.05
N LEU A 134 -20.80 -22.23 -18.88
CA LEU A 134 -20.40 -21.93 -20.23
C LEU A 134 -20.33 -20.41 -20.41
N GLU A 135 -19.14 -19.91 -20.71
CA GLU A 135 -18.95 -18.48 -20.98
C GLU A 135 -19.51 -18.12 -22.37
N ALA A 136 -20.50 -17.22 -22.37
CA ALA A 136 -21.03 -16.58 -23.56
C ALA A 136 -20.08 -15.50 -24.09
N ARG A 137 -20.04 -15.39 -25.42
CA ARG A 137 -19.28 -14.39 -26.18
C ARG A 137 -20.02 -14.07 -27.47
N ASP A 138 -19.74 -12.92 -28.07
CA ASP A 138 -20.31 -12.59 -29.39
C ASP A 138 -20.03 -13.72 -30.39
N GLY A 139 -21.08 -14.14 -31.11
CA GLY A 139 -21.01 -15.24 -32.08
C GLY A 139 -21.14 -16.65 -31.51
N LEU A 140 -21.24 -16.84 -30.19
CA LEU A 140 -21.68 -18.12 -29.62
C LEU A 140 -23.15 -18.37 -29.98
N ILE A 141 -23.45 -19.59 -30.43
CA ILE A 141 -24.79 -20.03 -30.81
C ILE A 141 -25.15 -21.29 -30.02
N VAL A 142 -26.32 -21.28 -29.38
CA VAL A 142 -26.92 -22.44 -28.69
C VAL A 142 -28.19 -22.84 -29.42
N ARG A 143 -28.29 -24.12 -29.83
CA ARG A 143 -29.47 -24.66 -30.52
C ARG A 143 -30.26 -25.53 -29.55
N LEU A 144 -31.58 -25.32 -29.53
CA LEU A 144 -32.51 -26.05 -28.67
C LEU A 144 -33.37 -27.09 -29.44
N GLY A 145 -33.22 -27.16 -30.77
CA GLY A 145 -34.07 -27.96 -31.65
C GLY A 145 -35.34 -27.20 -32.03
N GLY A 146 -35.23 -26.32 -33.03
CA GLY A 146 -36.31 -25.43 -33.47
C GLY A 146 -36.18 -23.97 -32.99
N PHE A 147 -35.33 -23.72 -31.99
CA PHE A 147 -34.93 -22.37 -31.58
C PHE A 147 -33.41 -22.25 -31.52
N THR A 148 -32.92 -21.07 -31.88
CA THR A 148 -31.49 -20.72 -31.86
C THR A 148 -31.28 -19.49 -30.99
N LEU A 149 -30.39 -19.59 -30.00
CA LEU A 149 -30.01 -18.49 -29.13
C LEU A 149 -28.62 -17.98 -29.51
N SER A 150 -28.51 -16.67 -29.69
CA SER A 150 -27.25 -15.97 -29.93
C SER A 150 -27.03 -14.91 -28.86
N PHE A 151 -25.76 -14.65 -28.51
CA PHE A 151 -25.41 -13.77 -27.40
C PHE A 151 -24.68 -12.53 -27.90
N MET A 152 -25.02 -11.38 -27.31
CA MET A 152 -24.47 -10.07 -27.65
C MET A 152 -23.93 -9.40 -26.39
N MET A 153 -22.61 -9.23 -26.27
CA MET A 153 -22.03 -8.56 -25.10
C MET A 153 -22.41 -7.07 -25.10
N ASN A 154 -22.86 -6.54 -23.97
CA ASN A 154 -23.23 -5.13 -23.84
C ASN A 154 -22.87 -4.58 -22.45
N PRO A 155 -21.57 -4.58 -22.08
CA PRO A 155 -21.14 -4.23 -20.74
C PRO A 155 -21.51 -2.78 -20.38
N LEU A 156 -21.72 -2.54 -19.09
CA LEU A 156 -22.10 -1.25 -18.51
C LEU A 156 -23.52 -0.80 -18.90
N VAL A 157 -24.42 -1.75 -19.19
CA VAL A 157 -25.86 -1.52 -19.30
C VAL A 157 -26.62 -2.43 -18.30
N HIS A 158 -26.36 -2.35 -17.00
CA HIS A 158 -25.55 -1.34 -16.28
C HIS A 158 -24.30 -1.93 -15.58
N TRP A 159 -24.13 -3.25 -15.53
CA TRP A 159 -22.94 -3.89 -14.96
C TRP A 159 -21.95 -4.35 -16.04
N PRO A 160 -20.68 -4.60 -15.68
CA PRO A 160 -19.68 -5.11 -16.61
C PRO A 160 -20.00 -6.48 -17.24
N ASP A 161 -20.96 -7.22 -16.71
CA ASP A 161 -21.34 -8.57 -17.16
C ASP A 161 -22.54 -8.60 -18.11
N THR A 162 -23.25 -7.49 -18.29
CA THR A 162 -24.46 -7.44 -19.10
C THR A 162 -24.22 -7.97 -20.52
N MET A 163 -25.09 -8.87 -20.96
CA MET A 163 -25.25 -9.33 -22.34
C MET A 163 -26.72 -9.34 -22.74
N PHE A 164 -27.02 -9.45 -24.04
CA PHE A 164 -28.36 -9.74 -24.54
C PHE A 164 -28.38 -11.12 -25.18
N THR A 165 -29.54 -11.77 -25.13
CA THR A 165 -29.80 -13.03 -25.84
C THR A 165 -30.84 -12.78 -26.94
N TYR A 166 -30.58 -13.21 -28.17
CA TYR A 166 -31.52 -13.06 -29.28
C TYR A 166 -31.90 -14.42 -29.88
N CYS A 167 -33.21 -14.59 -30.12
CA CYS A 167 -33.82 -15.75 -30.76
C CYS A 167 -34.43 -15.35 -32.10
N PRO A 168 -33.77 -15.62 -33.25
CA PRO A 168 -34.25 -15.23 -34.57
C PRO A 168 -35.59 -15.85 -34.95
N GLU A 169 -35.84 -17.11 -34.58
CA GLU A 169 -37.08 -17.81 -34.94
C GLU A 169 -38.32 -17.22 -34.25
N LEU A 170 -38.12 -16.60 -33.07
CA LEU A 170 -39.16 -15.85 -32.37
C LEU A 170 -39.16 -14.35 -32.69
N LYS A 171 -38.11 -13.85 -33.36
CA LYS A 171 -37.79 -12.42 -33.46
C LYS A 171 -37.84 -11.72 -32.09
N THR A 172 -37.31 -12.41 -31.08
CA THR A 172 -37.37 -11.97 -29.68
C THR A 172 -35.97 -11.73 -29.13
N ILE A 173 -35.79 -10.59 -28.46
CA ILE A 173 -34.57 -10.28 -27.71
C ILE A 173 -34.85 -10.24 -26.21
N PHE A 174 -33.95 -10.84 -25.44
CA PHE A 174 -33.91 -10.81 -23.99
C PHE A 174 -32.84 -9.82 -23.56
N THR A 175 -33.28 -8.69 -23.04
CA THR A 175 -32.41 -7.53 -22.76
C THR A 175 -32.06 -7.39 -21.29
N CYS A 176 -32.62 -8.26 -20.44
CA CYS A 176 -32.58 -8.13 -19.00
C CYS A 176 -33.04 -6.72 -18.59
N ASP A 177 -32.16 -5.88 -18.05
CA ASP A 177 -32.56 -4.56 -17.58
C ASP A 177 -32.90 -3.56 -18.67
N LEU A 178 -32.27 -3.61 -19.84
CA LEU A 178 -32.55 -2.60 -20.86
C LEU A 178 -34.03 -2.70 -21.30
N PHE A 179 -34.72 -1.56 -21.35
CA PHE A 179 -36.17 -1.40 -21.56
C PHE A 179 -37.08 -1.75 -20.39
N GLY A 180 -36.54 -2.16 -19.25
CA GLY A 180 -37.32 -2.50 -18.07
C GLY A 180 -38.04 -1.31 -17.41
N SER A 181 -38.82 -1.64 -16.39
CA SER A 181 -39.47 -0.68 -15.49
C SER A 181 -39.80 -1.34 -14.16
N HIS A 182 -39.59 -0.65 -13.03
CA HIS A 182 -40.16 -1.04 -11.75
C HIS A 182 -41.67 -0.77 -11.72
N TYR A 183 -42.42 -1.67 -12.36
CA TYR A 183 -43.87 -1.62 -12.49
C TYR A 183 -44.43 -3.04 -12.43
N SER A 184 -45.17 -3.35 -11.36
CA SER A 184 -45.80 -4.67 -11.19
C SER A 184 -47.21 -4.67 -11.77
N SER A 185 -47.47 -5.58 -12.72
CA SER A 185 -48.82 -5.78 -13.26
C SER A 185 -49.06 -7.26 -13.56
N PRO A 186 -50.22 -7.83 -13.15
CA PRO A 186 -50.56 -9.21 -13.45
C PRO A 186 -50.84 -9.44 -14.94
N LYS A 187 -50.96 -8.38 -15.74
CA LYS A 187 -51.21 -8.46 -17.19
C LYS A 187 -49.98 -8.92 -17.98
N ILE A 188 -48.77 -8.75 -17.43
CA ILE A 188 -47.46 -9.14 -17.99
C ILE A 188 -47.08 -8.48 -19.33
N PHE A 189 -48.02 -8.18 -20.22
CA PHE A 189 -47.75 -7.62 -21.56
C PHE A 189 -48.12 -6.14 -21.63
N LYS A 190 -47.25 -5.34 -22.26
CA LYS A 190 -47.40 -3.88 -22.35
C LYS A 190 -48.68 -3.42 -23.06
N ASP A 191 -49.12 -4.14 -24.09
CA ASP A 191 -50.28 -3.78 -24.90
C ASP A 191 -51.63 -4.21 -24.27
N LEU A 192 -51.59 -4.87 -23.12
CA LEU A 192 -52.79 -5.12 -22.30
C LEU A 192 -53.02 -4.03 -21.24
N LEU A 193 -52.04 -3.15 -21.05
CA LEU A 193 -52.18 -2.00 -20.15
C LEU A 193 -53.11 -0.97 -20.78
N ASP A 194 -54.03 -0.43 -19.98
CA ASP A 194 -54.84 0.72 -20.39
C ASP A 194 -54.00 2.01 -20.45
N GLU A 195 -54.63 3.12 -20.82
CA GLU A 195 -53.94 4.41 -20.96
C GLU A 195 -53.31 4.90 -19.65
N LYS A 196 -54.01 4.71 -18.53
CA LYS A 196 -53.53 5.15 -17.21
C LYS A 196 -52.39 4.26 -16.75
N GLU A 197 -52.54 2.95 -16.83
CA GLU A 197 -51.49 1.98 -16.50
C GLU A 197 -50.25 2.19 -17.37
N THR A 198 -50.43 2.51 -18.66
CA THR A 198 -49.33 2.86 -19.56
C THR A 198 -48.61 4.13 -19.13
N ALA A 199 -49.34 5.16 -18.70
CA ALA A 199 -48.75 6.40 -18.20
C ALA A 199 -47.95 6.16 -16.89
N ASP A 200 -48.51 5.38 -15.96
CA ASP A 200 -47.85 5.00 -14.70
C ASP A 200 -46.59 4.16 -14.95
N MET A 201 -46.65 3.22 -15.90
CA MET A 201 -45.49 2.44 -16.33
C MET A 201 -44.40 3.35 -16.93
N TRP A 202 -44.75 4.32 -17.77
CA TRP A 202 -43.77 5.25 -18.34
C TRP A 202 -43.14 6.16 -17.28
N LYS A 203 -43.93 6.57 -16.29
CA LYS A 203 -43.44 7.30 -15.11
C LYS A 203 -42.41 6.46 -14.34
N ALA A 204 -42.69 5.18 -14.12
CA ALA A 204 -41.76 4.25 -13.49
C ALA A 204 -40.49 4.01 -14.34
N ALA A 205 -40.68 3.70 -15.63
CA ALA A 205 -39.59 3.43 -16.57
C ALA A 205 -38.60 4.61 -16.65
N LYS A 206 -39.08 5.85 -16.61
CA LYS A 206 -38.19 7.03 -16.60
C LYS A 206 -37.64 7.33 -15.22
N GLY A 207 -38.52 7.51 -14.23
CA GLY A 207 -38.17 8.12 -12.95
C GLY A 207 -37.51 7.17 -11.97
N SER A 208 -38.08 5.99 -11.75
CA SER A 208 -37.57 5.02 -10.78
C SER A 208 -36.62 4.00 -11.38
N TYR A 209 -36.54 3.91 -12.71
CA TYR A 209 -35.73 2.91 -13.41
C TYR A 209 -34.61 3.55 -14.25
N PHE A 210 -34.91 4.26 -15.34
CA PHE A 210 -33.89 4.79 -16.24
C PHE A 210 -32.96 5.81 -15.58
N ASP A 211 -33.50 6.85 -14.93
CA ASP A 211 -32.70 7.91 -14.33
C ASP A 211 -31.68 7.42 -13.28
N PRO A 212 -32.06 6.56 -12.31
CA PRO A 212 -31.11 6.05 -11.32
C PRO A 212 -30.17 4.97 -11.89
N ILE A 213 -30.64 4.08 -12.77
CA ILE A 213 -29.86 2.92 -13.24
C ILE A 213 -29.00 3.29 -14.46
N PHE A 214 -29.62 3.84 -15.50
CA PHE A 214 -29.00 4.10 -16.80
C PHE A 214 -28.54 5.55 -17.00
N GLY A 215 -28.99 6.49 -16.15
CA GLY A 215 -28.58 7.89 -16.19
C GLY A 215 -27.06 8.09 -16.30
N PRO A 216 -26.22 7.31 -15.58
CA PRO A 216 -24.76 7.36 -15.72
C PRO A 216 -24.19 6.68 -16.98
N TYR A 217 -24.95 5.81 -17.63
CA TYR A 217 -24.50 4.91 -18.70
C TYR A 217 -25.17 5.19 -20.06
N LYS A 218 -25.75 6.38 -20.24
CA LYS A 218 -26.45 6.79 -21.48
C LYS A 218 -25.71 6.45 -22.77
N LYS A 219 -24.39 6.63 -22.81
CA LYS A 219 -23.57 6.27 -23.98
C LYS A 219 -23.61 4.77 -24.30
N TYR A 220 -23.54 3.92 -23.28
CA TYR A 220 -23.61 2.46 -23.44
C TYR A 220 -25.03 2.00 -23.77
N VAL A 221 -26.05 2.70 -23.25
CA VAL A 221 -27.44 2.50 -23.69
C VAL A 221 -27.55 2.74 -25.19
N VAL A 222 -27.07 3.89 -25.71
CA VAL A 222 -27.11 4.19 -27.16
C VAL A 222 -26.36 3.13 -27.97
N GLN A 223 -25.21 2.65 -27.50
CA GLN A 223 -24.48 1.55 -28.16
C GLN A 223 -25.29 0.25 -28.18
N GLY A 224 -25.99 -0.08 -27.09
CA GLY A 224 -26.91 -1.21 -27.03
C GLY A 224 -28.07 -1.06 -28.01
N LEU A 225 -28.69 0.12 -28.08
CA LEU A 225 -29.73 0.44 -29.07
C LEU A 225 -29.20 0.28 -30.51
N ASP A 226 -27.99 0.77 -30.78
CA ASP A 226 -27.35 0.66 -32.09
C ASP A 226 -27.02 -0.78 -32.47
N LYS A 227 -26.72 -1.64 -31.48
CA LYS A 227 -26.40 -3.06 -31.69
C LYS A 227 -27.64 -3.87 -32.09
N ILE A 228 -28.82 -3.47 -31.62
CA ILE A 228 -30.07 -4.23 -31.84
C ILE A 228 -30.95 -3.63 -32.95
N LYS A 229 -30.66 -2.43 -33.44
CA LYS A 229 -31.50 -1.71 -34.43
C LYS A 229 -31.69 -2.44 -35.77
N GLU A 230 -30.75 -3.30 -36.15
CA GLU A 230 -30.77 -4.04 -37.42
C GLU A 230 -31.40 -5.42 -37.27
N LEU A 231 -31.75 -5.82 -36.04
CA LEU A 231 -32.42 -7.09 -35.78
C LEU A 231 -33.90 -6.97 -36.16
N GLU A 232 -34.44 -8.05 -36.71
CA GLU A 232 -35.88 -8.18 -36.86
C GLU A 232 -36.47 -8.52 -35.48
N LEU A 233 -37.22 -7.58 -34.90
CA LEU A 233 -37.78 -7.67 -33.55
C LEU A 233 -39.31 -7.58 -33.60
N GLU A 234 -39.98 -8.61 -33.08
CA GLU A 234 -41.41 -8.59 -32.75
C GLU A 234 -41.63 -8.50 -31.24
N MET A 235 -40.61 -8.80 -30.43
CA MET A 235 -40.73 -8.79 -28.97
C MET A 235 -39.42 -8.45 -28.24
N ILE A 236 -39.55 -7.70 -27.15
CA ILE A 236 -38.50 -7.46 -26.16
C ILE A 236 -38.96 -8.03 -24.82
N CYS A 237 -38.15 -8.95 -24.29
CA CYS A 237 -38.34 -9.61 -23.00
C CYS A 237 -37.33 -9.05 -21.98
N CYS A 238 -37.78 -8.08 -21.19
CA CYS A 238 -37.02 -7.46 -20.11
C CYS A 238 -37.11 -8.28 -18.81
N ALA A 239 -36.17 -8.09 -17.89
CA ALA A 239 -36.20 -8.76 -16.59
C ALA A 239 -37.12 -8.05 -15.56
N HIS A 240 -37.54 -6.81 -15.84
CA HIS A 240 -38.46 -6.03 -15.02
C HIS A 240 -39.58 -5.37 -15.84
N GLY A 241 -40.80 -5.41 -15.32
CA GLY A 241 -41.96 -4.76 -15.92
C GLY A 241 -42.60 -5.57 -17.06
N PRO A 242 -43.49 -4.94 -17.85
CA PRO A 242 -44.23 -5.64 -18.89
C PRO A 242 -43.37 -6.02 -20.11
N VAL A 243 -43.62 -7.21 -20.69
CA VAL A 243 -43.09 -7.67 -21.97
C VAL A 243 -43.61 -6.78 -23.11
N ILE A 244 -42.71 -6.37 -24.01
CA ILE A 244 -43.01 -5.45 -25.10
C ILE A 244 -43.18 -6.25 -26.38
N ARG A 245 -44.39 -6.30 -26.94
CA ARG A 245 -44.71 -7.03 -28.19
C ARG A 245 -45.31 -6.14 -29.30
N LYS A 246 -45.45 -4.84 -29.03
CA LYS A 246 -45.97 -3.81 -29.94
C LYS A 246 -45.25 -2.49 -29.68
N ASN A 247 -45.17 -1.63 -30.68
CA ASN A 247 -44.57 -0.30 -30.61
C ASN A 247 -43.14 -0.33 -30.05
N ILE A 248 -42.32 -1.28 -30.51
CA ILE A 248 -40.92 -1.40 -30.08
C ILE A 248 -40.14 -0.13 -30.43
N GLU A 249 -40.48 0.50 -31.56
CA GLU A 249 -39.91 1.75 -32.04
C GLU A 249 -40.11 2.88 -31.01
N GLU A 250 -41.25 2.93 -30.32
CA GLU A 250 -41.51 3.92 -29.26
C GLU A 250 -40.51 3.79 -28.10
N TYR A 251 -40.19 2.56 -27.70
CA TYR A 251 -39.20 2.29 -26.67
C TYR A 251 -37.79 2.67 -27.15
N MET A 252 -37.43 2.31 -28.39
CA MET A 252 -36.15 2.68 -29.00
C MET A 252 -35.97 4.20 -29.05
N GLU A 253 -37.01 4.93 -29.46
CA GLU A 253 -37.02 6.39 -29.55
C GLU A 253 -36.91 7.04 -28.16
N LYS A 254 -37.72 6.61 -27.19
CA LYS A 254 -37.67 7.15 -25.82
C LYS A 254 -36.34 6.89 -25.14
N TYR A 255 -35.81 5.67 -25.21
CA TYR A 255 -34.51 5.38 -24.62
C TYR A 255 -33.39 6.16 -25.31
N ARG A 256 -33.47 6.38 -26.63
CA ARG A 256 -32.53 7.26 -27.35
C ARG A 256 -32.67 8.72 -26.94
N GLU A 257 -33.89 9.21 -26.74
CA GLU A 257 -34.20 10.55 -26.25
C GLU A 257 -33.65 10.76 -24.82
N TRP A 258 -33.95 9.85 -23.90
CA TRP A 258 -33.49 9.91 -22.51
C TRP A 258 -31.96 9.78 -22.39
N SER A 259 -31.37 9.04 -23.33
CA SER A 259 -29.91 8.87 -23.45
C SER A 259 -29.22 10.01 -24.19
N LYS A 260 -29.95 11.03 -24.66
CA LYS A 260 -29.34 12.20 -25.27
C LYS A 260 -28.43 12.90 -24.25
N ILE A 261 -27.15 12.99 -24.59
CA ILE A 261 -26.17 13.70 -23.78
C ILE A 261 -26.28 15.18 -24.15
N THR A 262 -26.70 16.01 -23.20
CA THR A 262 -26.61 17.46 -23.33
C THR A 262 -25.19 17.86 -22.93
N LEU A 263 -24.42 18.39 -23.89
CA LEU A 263 -23.09 18.89 -23.59
C LEU A 263 -23.18 20.13 -22.70
N PRO A 264 -22.38 20.21 -21.62
CA PRO A 264 -22.38 21.37 -20.76
C PRO A 264 -21.93 22.62 -21.54
N LYS A 265 -22.62 23.74 -21.31
CA LYS A 265 -22.25 25.05 -21.86
C LYS A 265 -21.05 25.60 -21.10
N ASN A 266 -20.41 26.65 -21.62
CA ASN A 266 -19.44 27.45 -20.87
C ASN A 266 -20.16 28.27 -19.78
N LYS A 267 -20.73 27.56 -18.81
CA LYS A 267 -21.55 28.08 -17.73
C LYS A 267 -20.94 27.64 -16.40
N VAL A 268 -20.81 28.59 -15.48
CA VAL A 268 -20.37 28.36 -14.11
C VAL A 268 -21.55 28.53 -13.17
N LEU A 269 -21.90 27.45 -12.48
CA LEU A 269 -22.87 27.45 -11.40
C LEU A 269 -22.17 27.67 -10.07
N ILE A 270 -22.52 28.74 -9.37
CA ILE A 270 -22.12 29.01 -7.99
C ILE A 270 -23.28 28.64 -7.09
N VAL A 271 -23.10 27.63 -6.23
CA VAL A 271 -24.07 27.31 -5.18
C VAL A 271 -23.44 27.61 -3.84
N HIS A 272 -24.06 28.46 -3.03
CA HIS A 272 -23.52 28.80 -1.73
C HIS A 272 -24.59 28.88 -0.63
N ILE A 273 -24.10 28.91 0.60
CA ILE A 273 -24.87 29.16 1.81
C ILE A 273 -24.02 30.00 2.75
N ALA A 274 -24.62 30.84 3.59
CA ALA A 274 -23.88 31.69 4.52
C ALA A 274 -24.65 31.83 5.84
N ALA A 275 -23.93 31.76 6.96
CA ALA A 275 -24.50 32.04 8.29
C ALA A 275 -24.57 33.55 8.57
N TYR A 276 -23.43 34.25 8.42
CA TYR A 276 -23.29 35.68 8.74
C TYR A 276 -23.04 36.57 7.50
N GLY A 277 -23.39 36.07 6.30
CA GLY A 277 -23.23 36.81 5.05
C GLY A 277 -21.82 36.87 4.45
N PHE A 278 -20.76 36.45 5.15
CA PHE A 278 -19.40 36.51 4.62
C PHE A 278 -19.15 35.60 3.41
N THR A 279 -19.63 34.35 3.46
CA THR A 279 -19.56 33.44 2.29
C THR A 279 -20.38 33.98 1.11
N ASN A 280 -21.51 34.66 1.36
CA ASN A 280 -22.30 35.33 0.31
C ASN A 280 -21.53 36.49 -0.33
N ARG A 281 -20.81 37.28 0.49
CA ARG A 281 -19.92 38.34 -0.01
C ARG A 281 -18.82 37.77 -0.91
N MET A 282 -18.18 36.68 -0.50
CA MET A 282 -17.18 35.97 -1.33
C MET A 282 -17.79 35.48 -2.65
N ALA A 283 -18.96 34.82 -2.62
CA ALA A 283 -19.67 34.36 -3.82
C ALA A 283 -19.91 35.48 -4.82
N THR A 284 -20.33 36.66 -4.34
CA THR A 284 -20.58 37.83 -5.18
C THR A 284 -19.30 38.36 -5.83
N LEU A 285 -18.18 38.40 -5.09
CA LEU A 285 -16.88 38.85 -5.61
C LEU A 285 -16.29 37.84 -6.61
N ILE A 286 -16.41 36.54 -6.33
CA ILE A 286 -16.02 35.48 -7.27
C ILE A 286 -16.84 35.57 -8.56
N LYS A 287 -18.16 35.81 -8.44
CA LYS A 287 -19.04 36.07 -9.59
C LYS A 287 -18.55 37.25 -10.43
N GLN A 288 -18.19 38.38 -9.81
CA GLN A 288 -17.61 39.52 -10.53
C GLN A 288 -16.33 39.15 -11.28
N GLY A 289 -15.46 38.36 -10.67
CA GLY A 289 -14.26 37.83 -11.33
C GLY A 289 -14.57 37.00 -12.57
N LEU A 290 -15.55 36.11 -12.48
CA LEU A 290 -16.00 35.29 -13.61
C LEU A 290 -16.63 36.14 -14.72
N GLU A 291 -17.49 37.09 -14.37
CA GLU A 291 -18.15 37.99 -15.33
C GLU A 291 -17.14 38.92 -16.05
N SER A 292 -15.99 39.21 -15.43
CA SER A 292 -14.93 40.02 -16.05
C SER A 292 -14.28 39.37 -17.28
N ILE A 293 -14.46 38.06 -17.47
CA ILE A 293 -13.96 37.32 -18.64
C ILE A 293 -14.75 37.68 -19.91
N GLY A 294 -15.98 38.18 -19.76
CA GLY A 294 -16.83 38.61 -20.86
C GLY A 294 -17.84 37.55 -21.30
N LYS A 295 -18.29 37.64 -22.56
CA LYS A 295 -19.43 36.85 -23.09
C LYS A 295 -19.15 35.34 -23.24
N ASP A 296 -17.93 34.91 -22.99
CA ASP A 296 -17.50 33.51 -23.13
C ASP A 296 -17.92 32.64 -21.93
N ILE A 297 -18.38 33.24 -20.83
CA ILE A 297 -18.88 32.52 -19.65
C ILE A 297 -20.26 33.04 -19.22
N GLU A 298 -21.23 32.14 -19.10
CA GLU A 298 -22.48 32.38 -18.38
C GLU A 298 -22.28 32.08 -16.88
N VAL A 299 -22.71 32.97 -15.99
CA VAL A 299 -22.58 32.76 -14.53
C VAL A 299 -23.95 32.74 -13.87
N LYS A 300 -24.29 31.63 -13.22
CA LYS A 300 -25.50 31.49 -12.40
C LYS A 300 -25.11 31.34 -10.95
N MET A 301 -25.67 32.15 -10.07
CA MET A 301 -25.44 32.09 -8.62
C MET A 301 -26.75 31.76 -7.91
N LEU A 302 -26.74 30.73 -7.08
CA LEU A 302 -27.89 30.24 -6.32
C LEU A 302 -27.54 30.18 -4.83
N ASN A 303 -28.39 30.78 -4.01
CA ASN A 303 -28.36 30.58 -2.56
C ASN A 303 -29.18 29.34 -2.21
N PHE A 304 -28.56 28.35 -1.56
CA PHE A 304 -29.22 27.09 -1.21
C PHE A 304 -30.48 27.31 -0.38
N LEU A 305 -30.50 28.32 0.51
CA LEU A 305 -31.67 28.59 1.37
C LEU A 305 -32.88 29.15 0.60
N GLU A 306 -32.66 29.65 -0.62
CA GLU A 306 -33.68 30.30 -1.46
C GLU A 306 -34.04 29.45 -2.69
N THR A 307 -33.39 28.29 -2.87
CA THR A 307 -33.48 27.48 -4.10
C THR A 307 -33.74 26.02 -3.77
N THR A 308 -34.48 25.32 -4.62
CA THR A 308 -34.71 23.87 -4.45
C THR A 308 -33.56 23.03 -4.99
N GLU A 309 -33.31 21.85 -4.42
CA GLU A 309 -32.29 20.91 -4.93
C GLU A 309 -32.56 20.53 -6.40
N THR A 310 -33.82 20.35 -6.78
CA THR A 310 -34.22 20.04 -8.16
C THR A 310 -33.77 21.13 -9.14
N GLU A 311 -33.93 22.39 -8.77
CA GLU A 311 -33.47 23.51 -9.60
C GLU A 311 -31.93 23.57 -9.67
N ILE A 312 -31.24 23.34 -8.56
CA ILE A 312 -29.77 23.26 -8.53
C ILE A 312 -29.26 22.16 -9.47
N MET A 313 -29.83 20.96 -9.40
CA MET A 313 -29.41 19.84 -10.24
C MET A 313 -29.73 20.07 -11.72
N LYS A 314 -30.83 20.76 -12.04
CA LYS A 314 -31.16 21.18 -13.41
C LYS A 314 -30.10 22.14 -13.96
N GLU A 315 -29.74 23.18 -13.20
CA GLU A 315 -28.71 24.15 -13.61
C GLU A 315 -27.32 23.51 -13.71
N LEU A 316 -27.01 22.55 -12.82
CA LEU A 316 -25.76 21.79 -12.85
C LEU A 316 -25.62 20.98 -14.15
N GLY A 317 -26.71 20.38 -14.63
CA GLY A 317 -26.71 19.60 -15.88
C GLY A 317 -26.31 20.39 -17.13
N GLU A 318 -26.44 21.73 -17.10
CA GLU A 318 -26.01 22.60 -18.21
C GLU A 318 -24.63 23.24 -17.99
N SER A 319 -24.01 23.04 -16.83
CA SER A 319 -22.83 23.79 -16.38
C SER A 319 -21.54 23.00 -16.57
N ARG A 320 -20.51 23.63 -17.16
CA ARG A 320 -19.13 23.08 -17.21
C ARG A 320 -18.36 23.37 -15.92
N GLY A 321 -18.69 24.48 -15.25
CA GLY A 321 -18.08 24.92 -14.01
C GLY A 321 -19.03 24.78 -12.81
N LEU A 322 -18.52 24.30 -11.68
CA LEU A 322 -19.25 24.26 -10.40
C LEU A 322 -18.41 24.85 -9.27
N LEU A 323 -18.95 25.85 -8.57
CA LEU A 323 -18.33 26.44 -7.39
C LEU A 323 -19.24 26.27 -6.17
N LEU A 324 -18.72 25.61 -5.13
CA LEU A 324 -19.46 25.32 -3.91
C LEU A 324 -18.97 26.17 -2.73
N GLY A 325 -19.85 27.02 -2.22
CA GLY A 325 -19.58 27.97 -1.13
C GLY A 325 -20.18 27.53 0.21
N SER A 326 -19.37 27.35 1.26
CA SER A 326 -19.88 26.98 2.59
C SER A 326 -19.09 27.64 3.72
N PRO A 327 -19.74 28.11 4.80
CA PRO A 327 -19.02 28.43 6.02
C PRO A 327 -18.55 27.15 6.72
N THR A 328 -17.57 27.27 7.60
CA THR A 328 -17.22 26.16 8.51
C THR A 328 -18.08 26.19 9.76
N LEU A 329 -18.83 25.11 9.99
CA LEU A 329 -19.58 24.86 11.22
C LEU A 329 -19.22 23.46 11.74
N LEU A 330 -18.84 23.37 13.01
CA LEU A 330 -18.44 22.12 13.65
C LEU A 330 -17.33 21.37 12.87
N SER A 331 -16.32 22.12 12.43
CA SER A 331 -15.17 21.64 11.65
C SER A 331 -15.52 20.97 10.31
N ASP A 332 -16.69 21.28 9.73
CA ASP A 332 -17.07 20.77 8.42
C ASP A 332 -17.89 21.80 7.61
N ALA A 333 -18.11 21.48 6.34
CA ALA A 333 -19.08 22.14 5.49
C ALA A 333 -20.50 21.78 5.93
N VAL A 334 -21.43 22.73 5.77
CA VAL A 334 -22.81 22.48 6.17
C VAL A 334 -23.45 21.40 5.29
N PRO A 335 -24.28 20.51 5.85
CA PRO A 335 -24.80 19.34 5.14
C PRO A 335 -25.43 19.62 3.77
N PRO A 336 -26.21 20.70 3.58
CA PRO A 336 -26.75 21.07 2.27
C PRO A 336 -25.74 21.12 1.12
N ILE A 337 -24.57 21.74 1.34
CA ILE A 337 -23.55 21.87 0.31
C ILE A 337 -22.81 20.55 0.08
N MET A 338 -22.55 19.80 1.16
CA MET A 338 -21.95 18.47 1.06
C MET A 338 -22.83 17.49 0.30
N LYS A 339 -24.15 17.58 0.44
CA LYS A 339 -25.11 16.76 -0.31
C LYS A 339 -24.98 16.94 -1.82
N ILE A 340 -24.78 18.18 -2.30
CA ILE A 340 -24.56 18.45 -3.74
C ILE A 340 -23.26 17.79 -4.21
N ALA A 341 -22.16 17.98 -3.49
CA ALA A 341 -20.88 17.32 -3.81
C ALA A 341 -20.98 15.79 -3.76
N ALA A 342 -21.82 15.26 -2.84
CA ALA A 342 -22.04 13.83 -2.68
C ALA A 342 -22.85 13.19 -3.81
N ASN A 343 -23.73 13.96 -4.45
CA ASN A 343 -24.57 13.48 -5.56
C ASN A 343 -23.87 13.53 -6.92
N LEU A 344 -22.61 13.99 -6.99
CA LEU A 344 -21.85 13.97 -8.24
C LEU A 344 -21.45 12.54 -8.61
N ASN A 345 -21.95 12.07 -9.75
CA ASN A 345 -21.56 10.81 -10.36
C ASN A 345 -20.08 10.86 -10.87
N PRO A 346 -19.20 9.93 -10.43
CA PRO A 346 -17.79 9.93 -10.84
C PRO A 346 -17.51 9.63 -12.31
N VAL A 347 -18.43 8.93 -12.98
CA VAL A 347 -18.31 8.59 -14.40
C VAL A 347 -18.67 9.81 -15.24
N VAL A 348 -19.88 10.34 -15.03
CA VAL A 348 -20.45 11.46 -15.79
C VAL A 348 -19.69 12.77 -15.52
N HIS A 349 -19.53 13.14 -14.26
CA HIS A 349 -18.94 14.42 -13.90
C HIS A 349 -17.42 14.36 -13.76
N GLY A 350 -16.85 13.17 -13.57
CA GLY A 350 -15.44 12.99 -13.21
C GLY A 350 -14.55 12.51 -14.34
N THR A 351 -14.99 11.52 -15.13
CA THR A 351 -14.13 10.84 -16.10
C THR A 351 -14.51 11.06 -17.56
N ASP A 352 -15.79 11.27 -17.88
CA ASP A 352 -16.22 11.47 -19.26
C ASP A 352 -15.71 12.81 -19.82
N PRO A 353 -14.82 12.84 -20.83
CA PRO A 353 -14.24 14.08 -21.35
C PRO A 353 -15.26 15.12 -21.82
N GLU A 354 -16.41 14.68 -22.32
CA GLU A 354 -17.45 15.53 -22.90
C GLU A 354 -18.26 16.23 -21.81
N THR A 355 -18.51 15.55 -20.67
CA THR A 355 -19.32 16.07 -19.56
C THR A 355 -18.53 16.38 -18.29
N ARG A 356 -17.21 16.16 -18.28
CA ARG A 356 -16.34 16.36 -17.10
C ARG A 356 -16.46 17.77 -16.54
N LEU A 357 -16.84 17.85 -15.26
CA LEU A 357 -16.95 19.10 -14.53
C LEU A 357 -15.58 19.64 -14.14
N VAL A 358 -15.46 20.96 -14.23
CA VAL A 358 -14.41 21.73 -13.57
C VAL A 358 -15.03 22.32 -12.31
N ALA A 359 -14.49 22.00 -11.14
CA ALA A 359 -15.09 22.41 -9.88
C ALA A 359 -14.08 22.85 -8.83
N CYS A 360 -14.50 23.70 -7.92
CA CYS A 360 -13.73 24.06 -6.73
C CYS A 360 -14.66 24.58 -5.63
N SER A 361 -14.12 24.85 -4.44
CA SER A 361 -14.89 25.33 -3.29
C SER A 361 -14.32 26.59 -2.70
N PHE A 362 -15.15 27.29 -1.93
CA PHE A 362 -14.76 28.48 -1.18
C PHE A 362 -15.57 28.61 0.11
N GLY A 363 -15.11 29.42 1.06
CA GLY A 363 -15.82 29.57 2.32
C GLY A 363 -15.21 30.55 3.31
N SER A 364 -16.07 31.12 4.15
CA SER A 364 -15.64 31.90 5.31
C SER A 364 -15.59 31.04 6.59
N TYR A 365 -14.68 31.32 7.52
CA TYR A 365 -14.57 30.54 8.75
C TYR A 365 -14.24 31.38 10.00
N GLY A 366 -14.39 30.80 11.20
CA GLY A 366 -14.13 31.49 12.48
C GLY A 366 -12.68 31.40 12.93
N TRP A 367 -12.28 30.23 13.44
CA TRP A 367 -10.92 29.95 13.95
C TRP A 367 -10.22 28.83 13.17
N SER A 368 -10.96 27.88 12.59
CA SER A 368 -10.47 26.86 11.65
C SER A 368 -11.43 26.74 10.44
N GLY A 369 -10.90 26.40 9.26
CA GLY A 369 -11.57 26.55 7.95
C GLY A 369 -11.61 25.27 7.09
N GLU A 370 -12.08 24.17 7.67
CA GLU A 370 -12.07 22.83 7.10
C GLU A 370 -13.08 22.68 5.94
N ALA A 371 -14.22 23.39 5.99
CA ALA A 371 -15.34 23.20 5.06
C ALA A 371 -14.93 23.22 3.58
N ALA A 372 -14.15 24.22 3.17
CA ALA A 372 -13.75 24.35 1.78
C ALA A 372 -12.84 23.17 1.36
N ASP A 373 -11.92 22.73 2.22
CA ASP A 373 -11.08 21.56 1.92
C ASP A 373 -11.90 20.29 1.84
N ASN A 374 -12.82 20.06 2.78
CA ASN A 374 -13.66 18.86 2.84
C ASN A 374 -14.55 18.75 1.59
N ILE A 375 -15.11 19.87 1.12
CA ILE A 375 -15.85 19.91 -0.16
C ILE A 375 -14.93 19.54 -1.33
N CYS A 376 -13.74 20.15 -1.43
CA CYS A 376 -12.78 19.84 -2.49
C CYS A 376 -12.33 18.39 -2.45
N GLN A 377 -12.20 17.80 -1.26
CA GLN A 377 -11.97 16.36 -1.12
C GLN A 377 -13.17 15.57 -1.67
N ARG A 378 -14.41 15.89 -1.30
CA ARG A 378 -15.56 15.16 -1.87
C ARG A 378 -15.64 15.29 -3.40
N LEU A 379 -15.35 16.46 -3.94
CA LEU A 379 -15.26 16.73 -5.38
C LEU A 379 -14.20 15.83 -6.05
N ALA A 380 -12.99 15.75 -5.50
CA ALA A 380 -11.95 14.91 -6.08
C ALA A 380 -12.25 13.40 -5.96
N GLN A 381 -13.03 12.96 -4.95
CA GLN A 381 -13.52 11.57 -4.88
C GLN A 381 -14.49 11.27 -6.03
N ALA A 382 -15.28 12.26 -6.43
CA ALA A 382 -16.08 12.22 -7.65
C ALA A 382 -15.24 12.41 -8.93
N ARG A 383 -13.91 12.41 -8.84
CA ARG A 383 -12.94 12.50 -9.95
C ARG A 383 -13.05 13.78 -10.79
N VAL A 384 -13.82 14.78 -10.36
CA VAL A 384 -13.96 16.05 -11.08
C VAL A 384 -12.61 16.76 -11.20
N ARG A 385 -12.49 17.66 -12.17
CA ARG A 385 -11.27 18.44 -12.37
C ARG A 385 -11.24 19.62 -11.41
N ILE A 386 -10.20 19.73 -10.59
CA ILE A 386 -10.07 20.78 -9.56
C ILE A 386 -8.82 21.61 -9.84
N PRO A 387 -8.93 22.69 -10.63
CA PRO A 387 -7.76 23.38 -11.16
C PRO A 387 -7.17 24.42 -10.19
N LEU A 388 -7.81 24.65 -9.04
CA LEU A 388 -7.42 25.64 -8.04
C LEU A 388 -7.47 25.07 -6.62
N ARG A 389 -6.71 25.70 -5.72
CA ARG A 389 -6.87 25.49 -4.27
C ARG A 389 -8.19 26.13 -3.80
N PRO A 390 -8.88 25.52 -2.83
CA PRO A 390 -10.07 26.11 -2.23
C PRO A 390 -9.76 27.47 -1.61
N LEU A 391 -10.65 28.44 -1.81
CA LEU A 391 -10.48 29.80 -1.30
C LEU A 391 -11.10 29.95 0.09
N LYS A 392 -10.31 30.35 1.08
CA LYS A 392 -10.76 30.48 2.47
C LYS A 392 -10.52 31.87 3.00
N VAL A 393 -11.48 32.42 3.73
CA VAL A 393 -11.35 33.72 4.38
C VAL A 393 -11.78 33.61 5.84
N GLN A 394 -10.94 34.07 6.77
CA GLN A 394 -11.31 34.16 8.16
C GLN A 394 -12.28 35.34 8.35
N LEU A 395 -13.47 35.05 8.85
CA LEU A 395 -14.56 35.99 9.10
C LEU A 395 -14.86 36.85 7.86
N ARG A 396 -14.82 38.18 8.01
CA ARG A 396 -15.14 39.13 6.95
C ARG A 396 -13.93 39.33 6.02
N PRO A 397 -14.10 39.23 4.69
CA PRO A 397 -13.04 39.61 3.75
C PRO A 397 -12.58 41.06 3.96
N SER A 398 -11.27 41.26 4.13
CA SER A 398 -10.62 42.57 4.01
C SER A 398 -10.59 43.03 2.54
N LYS A 399 -10.35 44.32 2.26
CA LYS A 399 -10.25 44.82 0.87
C LYS A 399 -9.30 44.00 -0.01
N LYS A 400 -8.12 43.65 0.50
CA LYS A 400 -7.16 42.79 -0.19
C LYS A 400 -7.71 41.38 -0.47
N GLN A 401 -8.46 40.81 0.47
CA GLN A 401 -9.11 39.51 0.27
C GLN A 401 -10.33 39.61 -0.65
N GLU A 402 -10.97 40.78 -0.75
CA GLU A 402 -12.02 41.01 -1.74
C GLU A 402 -11.44 41.01 -3.16
N GLU A 403 -10.33 41.71 -3.39
CA GLU A 403 -9.57 41.67 -4.64
C GLU A 403 -9.14 40.23 -4.97
N GLN A 404 -8.62 39.50 -3.97
CA GLN A 404 -8.27 38.08 -4.11
C GLN A 404 -9.47 37.22 -4.56
N CYS A 405 -10.69 37.47 -4.06
CA CYS A 405 -11.88 36.73 -4.49
C CYS A 405 -12.20 36.97 -5.97
N VAL A 406 -12.06 38.22 -6.43
CA VAL A 406 -12.28 38.60 -7.83
C VAL A 406 -11.22 37.95 -8.73
N GLU A 407 -9.95 38.07 -8.38
CA GLU A 407 -8.84 37.44 -9.12
C GLU A 407 -8.97 35.92 -9.18
N TRP A 408 -9.36 35.30 -8.06
CA TRP A 408 -9.57 33.85 -7.99
C TRP A 408 -10.72 33.40 -8.89
N GLY A 409 -11.83 34.14 -8.93
CA GLY A 409 -12.95 33.89 -9.84
C GLY A 409 -12.55 34.00 -11.31
N ALA A 410 -11.84 35.07 -11.68
CA ALA A 410 -11.33 35.27 -13.05
C ALA A 410 -10.37 34.13 -13.46
N LYS A 411 -9.47 33.72 -12.55
CA LYS A 411 -8.56 32.61 -12.80
C LYS A 411 -9.28 31.28 -12.97
N PHE A 412 -10.32 31.01 -12.16
CA PHE A 412 -11.13 29.79 -12.31
C PHE A 412 -11.78 29.71 -13.69
N GLY A 413 -12.41 30.81 -14.15
CA GLY A 413 -13.04 30.84 -15.46
C GLY A 413 -12.05 30.66 -16.61
N ARG A 414 -10.87 31.30 -16.55
CA ARG A 414 -9.80 31.10 -17.55
C ARG A 414 -9.32 29.64 -17.61
N LEU A 415 -9.11 29.00 -16.46
CA LEU A 415 -8.69 27.59 -16.37
C LEU A 415 -9.78 26.63 -16.89
N MET A 416 -11.06 26.94 -16.64
CA MET A 416 -12.19 26.19 -17.17
C MET A 416 -12.22 26.24 -18.70
N LEU A 417 -12.02 27.43 -19.27
CA LEU A 417 -11.95 27.64 -20.72
C LEU A 417 -10.65 27.13 -21.36
N GLY A 418 -9.67 26.70 -20.56
CA GLY A 418 -8.36 26.27 -21.06
C GLY A 418 -7.48 27.43 -21.57
N LEU A 419 -7.78 28.66 -21.15
CA LEU A 419 -6.99 29.86 -21.50
C LEU A 419 -5.70 29.98 -20.69
N ASP A 420 -5.62 29.29 -19.55
CA ASP A 420 -4.44 29.22 -18.69
C ASP A 420 -3.94 27.78 -18.52
N PRO A 421 -2.62 27.57 -18.38
CA PRO A 421 -2.06 26.26 -18.10
C PRO A 421 -2.48 25.78 -16.70
N VAL A 422 -2.68 24.47 -16.59
CA VAL A 422 -3.12 23.80 -15.37
C VAL A 422 -1.91 23.43 -14.52
N ASP A 423 -2.01 23.64 -13.22
CA ASP A 423 -1.05 23.08 -12.26
C ASP A 423 -1.38 21.58 -12.05
N GLU A 424 -0.76 20.73 -12.85
CA GLU A 424 -1.00 19.28 -12.82
C GLU A 424 -0.59 18.64 -11.49
N ASP A 425 0.42 19.20 -10.81
CA ASP A 425 0.88 18.72 -9.51
C ASP A 425 -0.09 19.06 -8.40
N LEU A 426 -0.76 20.21 -8.48
CA LEU A 426 -1.86 20.55 -7.59
C LEU A 426 -3.04 19.61 -7.78
N GLU A 427 -3.45 19.36 -9.03
CA GLU A 427 -4.53 18.40 -9.34
C GLU A 427 -4.18 16.98 -8.83
N LYS A 428 -2.93 16.53 -8.99
CA LYS A 428 -2.43 15.26 -8.44
C LYS A 428 -2.43 15.27 -6.91
N LYS A 429 -1.94 16.32 -6.25
CA LYS A 429 -1.88 16.42 -4.78
C LYS A 429 -3.27 16.37 -4.13
N ILE A 430 -4.27 17.03 -4.73
CA ILE A 430 -5.66 17.00 -4.24
C ILE A 430 -6.26 15.59 -4.40
N ARG A 431 -5.94 14.88 -5.49
CA ARG A 431 -6.36 13.48 -5.73
C ARG A 431 -5.64 12.45 -4.84
N ILE A 432 -4.33 12.62 -4.60
CA ILE A 432 -3.50 11.69 -3.81
C ILE A 432 -3.85 11.75 -2.32
N LYS A 433 -4.25 12.92 -1.79
CA LYS A 433 -4.74 13.04 -0.39
C LYS A 433 -5.96 12.16 -0.05
N GLN A 434 -6.54 11.45 -1.01
CA GLN A 434 -7.76 10.62 -0.86
C GLN A 434 -7.49 9.12 -0.82
N THR A 435 -6.37 8.65 -1.36
CA THR A 435 -6.03 7.22 -1.30
C THR A 435 -5.67 6.77 0.12
N SER A 436 -5.40 7.73 1.01
CA SER A 436 -5.06 7.53 2.42
C SER A 436 -6.25 7.52 3.40
N PHE A 437 -7.51 7.58 2.95
CA PHE A 437 -8.69 7.52 3.84
C PHE A 437 -9.38 6.14 3.94
N ARG A 438 -8.86 5.11 3.25
CA ARG A 438 -9.28 3.71 3.42
C ARG A 438 -8.14 2.83 3.94
N LYS A 439 -7.60 3.19 5.11
CA LYS A 439 -7.05 2.22 6.05
C LYS A 439 -7.47 2.68 7.44
N VAL A 440 -8.42 1.97 8.03
CA VAL A 440 -8.55 1.96 9.50
C VAL A 440 -7.16 1.59 10.00
N LEU A 441 -6.55 2.54 10.71
CA LEU A 441 -5.19 2.44 11.21
C LEU A 441 -5.07 1.21 12.13
N ASN A 442 -4.00 0.44 11.93
CA ASN A 442 -3.63 -0.66 12.81
C ASN A 442 -3.54 -0.13 14.27
N PRO A 443 -4.17 -0.78 15.27
CA PRO A 443 -4.05 -0.44 16.69
C PRO A 443 -2.60 -0.27 17.18
N GLU A 444 -1.62 -0.94 16.56
CA GLU A 444 -0.19 -0.78 16.86
C GLU A 444 0.35 0.62 16.49
N MET A 445 -0.23 1.32 15.49
CA MET A 445 0.15 2.70 15.14
C MET A 445 -0.15 3.70 16.26
N ALA A 446 -1.24 3.50 17.00
CA ALA A 446 -1.63 4.38 18.09
C ALA A 446 -0.67 4.29 19.30
N GLN A 447 0.06 3.17 19.45
CA GLN A 447 1.08 3.00 20.48
C GLN A 447 2.39 3.70 20.13
N ASN A 448 2.83 3.67 18.87
CA ASN A 448 4.13 4.20 18.46
C ASN A 448 4.13 5.71 18.15
N ILE A 449 3.01 6.26 17.67
CA ILE A 449 2.91 7.68 17.29
C ILE A 449 2.48 8.56 18.47
N GLY A 450 1.92 7.96 19.53
CA GLY A 450 1.33 8.68 20.66
C GLY A 450 -0.03 9.29 20.31
N ARG A 451 -1.05 9.03 21.14
CA ARG A 451 -2.45 9.47 20.90
C ARG A 451 -2.62 11.00 20.75
N LYS A 452 -1.70 11.80 21.31
CA LYS A 452 -1.71 13.26 21.25
C LYS A 452 -1.25 13.77 19.88
N THR A 453 -0.09 13.30 19.43
CA THR A 453 0.53 13.61 18.13
C THR A 453 -0.30 13.16 16.93
N PHE A 454 -1.12 12.12 17.09
CA PHE A 454 -2.11 11.72 16.08
C PHE A 454 -3.28 12.71 15.94
N ARG A 455 -3.74 13.32 17.04
CA ARG A 455 -4.77 14.38 17.01
C ARG A 455 -4.21 15.67 16.44
N ASP A 456 -3.02 16.07 16.89
CA ASP A 456 -2.38 17.32 16.46
C ASP A 456 -1.94 17.26 14.96
N ALA A 457 -1.74 16.08 14.38
CA ALA A 457 -1.50 15.89 12.93
C ALA A 457 -2.77 16.05 12.07
N GLN A 458 -3.95 15.85 12.64
CA GLN A 458 -5.23 16.13 11.97
C GLN A 458 -5.48 17.65 11.86
N ASP A 459 -4.87 18.45 12.73
CA ASP A 459 -4.95 19.92 12.71
C ASP A 459 -3.98 20.58 11.71
N GLY A 460 -3.29 19.79 10.87
CA GLY A 460 -2.45 20.30 9.78
C GLY A 460 -1.01 20.69 10.17
N LYS A 461 -0.58 20.40 11.41
CA LYS A 461 0.81 20.63 11.86
C LYS A 461 1.79 19.71 11.13
N ILE A 462 2.90 20.27 10.66
CA ILE A 462 3.97 19.53 10.00
C ILE A 462 4.93 19.02 11.08
N TYR A 463 5.34 17.76 10.96
CA TYR A 463 6.35 17.18 11.84
C TYR A 463 7.57 16.77 11.05
N LYS A 464 8.71 16.75 11.75
CA LYS A 464 9.94 16.20 11.23
C LYS A 464 9.98 14.71 11.53
N TRP A 465 9.70 13.89 10.52
CA TRP A 465 9.76 12.44 10.61
C TRP A 465 11.12 11.94 10.16
N ARG A 466 11.74 11.06 10.94
CA ARG A 466 12.97 10.38 10.55
C ARG A 466 12.73 8.89 10.38
N CYS A 467 13.10 8.36 9.23
CA CYS A 467 13.19 6.91 9.01
C CYS A 467 14.29 6.33 9.91
N ILE A 468 13.98 5.39 10.80
CA ILE A 468 15.00 4.77 11.65
C ILE A 468 16.01 3.95 10.86
N VAL A 469 15.63 3.43 9.68
CA VAL A 469 16.45 2.56 8.83
C VAL A 469 17.53 3.36 8.11
N CYS A 470 17.16 4.25 7.18
CA CYS A 470 18.13 4.98 6.38
C CYS A 470 18.50 6.35 6.93
N GLY A 471 17.75 6.86 7.92
CA GLY A 471 17.91 8.20 8.47
C GLY A 471 17.26 9.32 7.66
N GLU A 472 16.53 9.02 6.57
CA GLU A 472 15.85 10.02 5.75
C GLU A 472 14.86 10.85 6.58
N ILE A 473 14.91 12.16 6.40
CA ILE A 473 14.03 13.11 7.06
C ILE A 473 12.94 13.54 6.07
N VAL A 474 11.69 13.44 6.50
CA VAL A 474 10.52 13.89 5.74
C VAL A 474 9.72 14.86 6.60
N TYR A 475 9.42 16.02 6.04
CA TYR A 475 8.55 17.02 6.66
C TYR A 475 7.14 16.81 6.16
N ALA A 476 6.26 16.31 7.02
CA ALA A 476 4.88 16.02 6.66
C ALA A 476 3.99 15.96 7.90
N THR A 477 2.67 16.08 7.72
CA THR A 477 1.70 15.89 8.81
C THR A 477 1.73 14.46 9.34
N MET A 478 1.94 13.49 8.44
CA MET A 478 2.14 12.07 8.73
C MET A 478 3.37 11.57 7.97
N PRO A 479 4.12 10.58 8.48
CA PRO A 479 5.24 10.01 7.74
C PRO A 479 4.71 9.34 6.45
N PRO A 480 5.51 9.23 5.38
CA PRO A 480 5.04 8.60 4.14
C PRO A 480 4.76 7.10 4.33
N GLU A 481 3.83 6.53 3.55
CA GLU A 481 3.50 5.08 3.61
C GLU A 481 4.73 4.18 3.43
N VAL A 482 5.67 4.65 2.61
CA VAL A 482 6.96 4.00 2.35
C VAL A 482 8.03 5.08 2.33
N CYS A 483 9.18 4.79 2.93
CA CYS A 483 10.34 5.66 2.90
C CYS A 483 10.87 5.83 1.47
N PRO A 484 10.97 7.07 0.96
CA PRO A 484 11.39 7.32 -0.43
C PRO A 484 12.85 6.92 -0.68
N ALA A 485 13.67 6.89 0.37
CA ALA A 485 15.10 6.57 0.28
C ALA A 485 15.42 5.08 0.32
N CYS A 486 14.74 4.28 1.15
CA CYS A 486 15.08 2.86 1.34
C CYS A 486 13.91 1.88 1.21
N GLY A 487 12.69 2.36 0.92
CA GLY A 487 11.56 1.48 0.61
C GLY A 487 10.93 0.77 1.80
N VAL A 488 11.34 1.07 3.04
CA VAL A 488 10.71 0.52 4.25
C VAL A 488 9.41 1.22 4.57
N SER A 489 8.47 0.49 5.17
CA SER A 489 7.12 0.94 5.47
C SER A 489 7.06 1.98 6.60
N GLN A 490 5.94 2.70 6.65
CA GLN A 490 5.69 3.87 7.50
C GLN A 490 5.94 3.64 9.00
N GLU A 491 5.74 2.43 9.51
CA GLU A 491 5.85 2.11 10.93
C GLU A 491 7.26 2.24 11.52
N VAL A 492 8.28 2.36 10.65
CA VAL A 492 9.67 2.55 11.06
C VAL A 492 10.08 4.02 11.12
N PHE A 493 9.15 4.95 10.94
CA PHE A 493 9.40 6.38 11.15
C PHE A 493 9.22 6.76 12.61
N VAL A 494 10.12 7.61 13.10
CA VAL A 494 10.02 8.24 14.41
C VAL A 494 9.94 9.74 14.23
N MET A 495 9.06 10.38 14.99
CA MET A 495 9.01 11.84 15.06
C MET A 495 10.25 12.35 15.82
N GLU A 496 10.95 13.34 15.27
CA GLU A 496 12.04 14.01 15.97
C GLU A 496 11.56 15.28 16.65
N ASP A 497 10.89 16.17 15.91
CA ASP A 497 10.53 17.50 16.36
C ASP A 497 9.13 17.89 15.83
N GLU A 498 8.39 18.68 16.61
CA GLU A 498 7.22 19.43 16.15
C GLU A 498 7.69 20.67 15.40
N VAL A 499 7.16 20.90 14.21
CA VAL A 499 7.61 21.97 13.31
C VAL A 499 6.40 22.88 13.06
N GLU A 500 6.20 23.88 13.92
CA GLU A 500 5.06 24.80 13.83
C GLU A 500 5.02 25.61 12.52
N ASN A 501 6.19 25.80 11.88
CA ASN A 501 6.39 26.33 10.53
C ASN A 501 7.59 25.61 9.92
N PHE A 502 7.64 25.41 8.59
CA PHE A 502 8.93 25.12 7.91
C PHE A 502 9.98 26.06 8.52
N PRO A 503 11.18 25.59 8.91
CA PRO A 503 12.14 26.44 9.61
C PRO A 503 12.66 27.51 8.65
N ASP A 504 11.92 28.61 8.52
CA ASP A 504 12.40 29.91 8.07
C ASP A 504 13.15 30.62 9.22
N ASP A 505 13.04 30.09 10.44
CA ASP A 505 13.51 30.73 11.66
C ASP A 505 14.58 29.87 12.37
N TRP A 506 15.68 29.58 11.67
CA TRP A 506 16.96 29.50 12.37
C TRP A 506 17.51 30.91 12.36
N GLU A 507 17.73 31.50 13.54
CA GLU A 507 18.36 32.83 13.64
C GLU A 507 19.61 32.85 12.76
N LEU A 508 19.48 33.57 11.64
CA LEU A 508 20.55 33.80 10.68
C LEU A 508 21.64 34.53 11.43
N SER A 509 22.85 33.97 11.50
CA SER A 509 23.96 34.75 12.01
C SER A 509 24.21 35.90 11.03
N GLU A 510 24.06 37.15 11.49
CA GLU A 510 24.30 38.35 10.66
C GLU A 510 25.70 38.32 10.02
N THR A 511 26.65 37.64 10.66
CA THR A 511 28.02 37.43 10.18
C THR A 511 28.12 36.57 8.91
N LEU A 512 27.21 35.64 8.64
CA LEU A 512 27.28 34.72 7.49
C LEU A 512 26.57 35.24 6.24
N GLN A 513 25.61 36.18 6.37
CA GLN A 513 24.90 36.78 5.23
C GLN A 513 25.76 37.72 4.36
N GLY A 514 26.90 38.19 4.89
CA GLY A 514 27.84 39.07 4.18
C GLY A 514 28.78 38.36 3.20
N VAL A 515 28.82 37.02 3.20
CA VAL A 515 29.74 36.23 2.38
C VAL A 515 29.25 36.19 0.93
N THR A 516 30.08 36.64 -0.02
CA THR A 516 29.77 36.65 -1.47
C THR A 516 30.59 35.63 -2.27
N ASP A 517 31.25 34.71 -1.57
CA ASP A 517 32.13 33.69 -2.13
C ASP A 517 31.46 32.89 -3.26
N LYS A 518 32.29 32.53 -4.25
CA LYS A 518 31.96 31.54 -5.28
C LYS A 518 32.20 30.14 -4.73
N ILE A 519 31.12 29.46 -4.37
CA ILE A 519 31.16 28.10 -3.83
C ILE A 519 30.81 27.12 -4.93
N VAL A 520 31.74 26.23 -5.26
CA VAL A 520 31.49 25.17 -6.26
C VAL A 520 31.38 23.83 -5.56
N VAL A 521 30.31 23.09 -5.85
CA VAL A 521 30.04 21.74 -5.32
C VAL A 521 30.13 20.73 -6.46
N ILE A 522 31.05 19.76 -6.35
CA ILE A 522 31.24 18.71 -7.36
C ILE A 522 30.58 17.42 -6.87
N GLY A 523 29.50 17.01 -7.53
CA GLY A 523 28.68 15.83 -7.23
C GLY A 523 27.30 16.21 -6.71
N ALA A 524 26.24 15.77 -7.40
CA ALA A 524 24.86 16.13 -7.11
C ALA A 524 24.03 14.92 -6.63
N SER A 525 24.53 14.26 -5.58
CA SER A 525 23.79 13.21 -4.84
C SER A 525 23.43 13.74 -3.44
N ALA A 526 23.00 12.88 -2.52
CA ALA A 526 22.57 13.24 -1.16
C ALA A 526 23.50 14.25 -0.44
N ALA A 527 24.81 14.03 -0.48
CA ALA A 527 25.78 14.92 0.19
C ALA A 527 25.90 16.30 -0.47
N GLY A 528 25.96 16.35 -1.80
CA GLY A 528 26.10 17.61 -2.54
C GLY A 528 24.84 18.47 -2.46
N VAL A 529 23.67 17.85 -2.60
CA VAL A 529 22.37 18.53 -2.41
C VAL A 529 22.24 19.05 -0.98
N SER A 530 22.58 18.23 0.03
CA SER A 530 22.54 18.68 1.43
C SER A 530 23.52 19.82 1.71
N ALA A 531 24.70 19.84 1.09
CA ALA A 531 25.64 20.95 1.20
C ALA A 531 25.07 22.24 0.61
N VAL A 532 24.45 22.17 -0.57
CA VAL A 532 23.82 23.33 -1.24
C VAL A 532 22.63 23.85 -0.45
N GLN A 533 21.77 22.97 0.07
CA GLN A 533 20.65 23.34 0.95
C GLN A 533 21.17 24.07 2.20
N ALA A 534 22.17 23.50 2.88
CA ALA A 534 22.75 24.12 4.08
C ALA A 534 23.38 25.49 3.79
N ILE A 535 24.01 25.67 2.62
CA ILE A 535 24.52 26.98 2.20
C ILE A 535 23.36 27.97 2.01
N ARG A 536 22.27 27.56 1.35
CA ARG A 536 21.14 28.44 1.03
C ARG A 536 20.28 28.81 2.23
N GLU A 537 20.16 27.92 3.20
CA GLU A 537 19.54 28.19 4.51
C GLU A 537 20.22 29.37 5.22
N GLN A 538 21.55 29.50 5.11
CA GLN A 538 22.32 30.51 5.85
C GLN A 538 22.76 31.72 5.00
N ASN A 539 22.83 31.56 3.68
CA ASN A 539 23.32 32.60 2.78
C ASN A 539 22.64 32.58 1.39
N LYS A 540 21.78 33.58 1.18
CA LYS A 540 21.07 33.82 -0.09
C LYS A 540 21.90 34.53 -1.16
N LYS A 541 23.06 35.12 -0.82
CA LYS A 541 23.89 35.96 -1.72
C LYS A 541 25.09 35.22 -2.33
N ALA A 542 25.57 34.15 -1.73
CA ALA A 542 26.72 33.37 -2.22
C ALA A 542 26.45 32.83 -3.63
N GLN A 543 27.45 32.83 -4.51
CA GLN A 543 27.33 32.26 -5.85
C GLN A 543 27.60 30.76 -5.77
N VAL A 544 26.55 29.94 -5.92
CA VAL A 544 26.65 28.48 -5.75
C VAL A 544 26.48 27.79 -7.10
N THR A 545 27.51 27.04 -7.52
CA THR A 545 27.45 26.18 -8.69
C THR A 545 27.48 24.71 -8.25
N LEU A 546 26.45 23.94 -8.59
CA LEU A 546 26.38 22.49 -8.35
C LEU A 546 26.64 21.77 -9.68
N ILE A 547 27.58 20.82 -9.68
CA ILE A 547 28.01 20.12 -10.90
C ILE A 547 27.73 18.63 -10.76
N SER A 548 27.01 18.05 -11.72
CA SER A 548 26.75 16.62 -11.82
C SER A 548 27.31 16.05 -13.11
N GLY A 549 28.04 14.94 -12.99
CA GLY A 549 28.44 14.14 -14.15
C GLY A 549 27.29 13.36 -14.79
N GLU A 550 26.15 13.21 -14.09
CA GLU A 550 24.97 12.51 -14.60
C GLU A 550 24.03 13.50 -15.30
N SER A 551 23.30 13.02 -16.32
CA SER A 551 22.30 13.81 -17.05
C SER A 551 20.96 13.92 -16.32
N ALA A 552 20.70 13.04 -15.35
CA ALA A 552 19.49 13.07 -14.53
C ALA A 552 19.64 14.03 -13.33
N PRO A 553 18.55 14.70 -12.91
CA PRO A 553 18.49 15.41 -11.62
C PRO A 553 18.81 14.49 -10.44
N PRO A 554 19.18 15.02 -9.26
CA PRO A 554 19.51 14.23 -8.08
C PRO A 554 18.34 13.32 -7.67
N TYR A 555 18.63 12.07 -7.34
CA TYR A 555 17.61 11.05 -7.02
C TYR A 555 18.02 10.16 -5.83
N TYR A 556 17.04 9.47 -5.25
CA TYR A 556 17.21 8.47 -4.20
C TYR A 556 17.95 7.24 -4.74
N ARG A 557 19.29 7.28 -4.70
CA ARG A 557 20.12 6.20 -5.24
C ARG A 557 19.87 4.80 -4.65
N PRO A 558 19.57 4.63 -3.35
CA PRO A 558 19.24 3.29 -2.83
C PRO A 558 17.91 2.75 -3.40
N SER A 559 17.04 3.62 -3.94
CA SER A 559 15.78 3.23 -4.58
C SER A 559 15.95 2.81 -6.05
N LEU A 560 17.17 2.86 -6.63
CA LEU A 560 17.41 2.45 -8.02
C LEU A 560 17.01 1.01 -8.31
N THR A 561 17.14 0.11 -7.33
CA THR A 561 16.77 -1.31 -7.47
C THR A 561 15.26 -1.47 -7.61
N LYS A 562 14.47 -0.55 -7.03
CA LYS A 562 13.01 -0.51 -7.17
C LYS A 562 12.57 -0.12 -8.59
N TYR A 563 13.38 0.63 -9.33
CA TYR A 563 13.15 0.89 -10.76
C TYR A 563 13.14 -0.41 -11.60
N LEU A 564 13.85 -1.44 -11.14
CA LEU A 564 13.85 -2.77 -11.77
C LEU A 564 12.64 -3.63 -11.36
N LEU A 565 11.98 -3.40 -10.23
CA LEU A 565 10.95 -4.32 -9.69
C LEU A 565 9.59 -4.31 -10.42
N ASP A 566 9.14 -3.17 -10.95
CA ASP A 566 7.80 -3.04 -11.56
C ASP A 566 7.88 -3.00 -13.09
N ASP A 567 6.99 -3.73 -13.76
CA ASP A 567 6.81 -3.69 -15.22
C ASP A 567 6.05 -2.42 -15.67
N ARG A 568 5.34 -1.76 -14.75
CA ARG A 568 4.70 -0.46 -14.98
C ARG A 568 5.76 0.64 -15.12
N ARG A 569 5.39 1.72 -15.83
CA ARG A 569 6.20 2.94 -15.91
C ARG A 569 6.17 3.60 -14.54
N ILE A 570 7.16 3.31 -13.68
CA ILE A 570 7.42 4.17 -12.53
C ILE A 570 8.01 5.47 -13.09
N GLU A 571 7.30 6.57 -12.90
CA GLU A 571 7.71 7.91 -13.32
C GLU A 571 9.02 8.30 -12.62
N GLU A 572 9.97 8.89 -13.36
CA GLU A 572 11.33 9.17 -12.86
C GLU A 572 11.32 10.24 -11.76
N GLU A 573 10.30 11.09 -11.79
CA GLU A 573 9.98 12.11 -10.80
C GLU A 573 9.76 11.50 -9.41
N ALA A 574 9.24 10.27 -9.33
CA ALA A 574 9.03 9.58 -8.06
C ALA A 574 10.33 9.22 -7.32
N PHE A 575 11.48 9.25 -8.01
CA PHE A 575 12.79 8.99 -7.44
C PHE A 575 13.60 10.26 -7.17
N GLN A 576 13.12 11.44 -7.56
CA GLN A 576 13.88 12.68 -7.40
C GLN A 576 14.08 13.03 -5.91
N LEU A 577 15.30 13.41 -5.57
CA LEU A 577 15.70 13.79 -4.20
C LEU A 577 15.17 15.19 -3.85
N VAL A 578 15.19 16.08 -4.83
CA VAL A 578 14.73 17.47 -4.75
C VAL A 578 14.14 17.82 -6.11
N ASP A 579 13.03 18.55 -6.10
CA ASP A 579 12.42 19.11 -7.31
C ASP A 579 13.47 19.97 -8.05
N PRO A 580 13.75 19.71 -9.35
CA PRO A 580 14.67 20.52 -10.14
C PRO A 580 14.39 22.03 -10.07
N GLN A 581 13.14 22.43 -9.89
CA GLN A 581 12.73 23.82 -9.75
C GLN A 581 13.32 24.51 -8.51
N TRP A 582 13.58 23.76 -7.42
CA TRP A 582 14.19 24.28 -6.19
C TRP A 582 15.55 24.92 -6.44
N PHE A 583 16.37 24.36 -7.35
CA PHE A 583 17.68 24.92 -7.69
C PHE A 583 17.55 26.28 -8.38
N VAL A 584 16.53 26.45 -9.23
CA VAL A 584 16.22 27.71 -9.92
C VAL A 584 15.75 28.75 -8.91
N GLU A 585 14.79 28.39 -8.06
CA GLU A 585 14.22 29.28 -7.03
C GLU A 585 15.27 29.75 -6.02
N ASN A 586 16.25 28.90 -5.72
CA ASN A 586 17.34 29.22 -4.80
C ASN A 586 18.59 29.76 -5.51
N SER A 587 18.50 30.19 -6.77
CA SER A 587 19.64 30.78 -7.50
C SER A 587 20.91 29.92 -7.45
N VAL A 588 20.76 28.61 -7.67
CA VAL A 588 21.87 27.66 -7.77
C VAL A 588 22.13 27.36 -9.24
N GLU A 589 23.34 27.64 -9.73
CA GLU A 589 23.74 27.26 -11.08
C GLU A 589 23.95 25.74 -11.12
N PHE A 590 23.00 25.00 -11.68
CA PHE A 590 23.04 23.55 -11.73
C PHE A 590 23.49 23.02 -13.10
N LEU A 591 24.67 22.42 -13.16
CA LEU A 591 25.30 21.90 -14.39
C LEU A 591 25.20 20.37 -14.45
N LEU A 592 24.21 19.86 -15.17
CA LEU A 592 24.04 18.43 -15.46
C LEU A 592 24.95 17.96 -16.61
N GLY A 593 25.20 16.65 -16.67
CA GLY A 593 25.99 16.02 -17.74
C GLY A 593 27.42 16.59 -17.88
N THR A 594 27.96 17.19 -16.83
CA THR A 594 29.22 17.94 -16.85
C THR A 594 30.20 17.34 -15.85
N VAL A 595 31.39 16.98 -16.31
CA VAL A 595 32.44 16.42 -15.46
C VAL A 595 33.57 17.41 -15.23
N VAL A 596 34.12 17.38 -14.02
CA VAL A 596 35.34 18.11 -13.69
C VAL A 596 36.54 17.22 -14.00
N THR A 597 37.39 17.66 -14.92
CA THR A 597 38.55 16.88 -15.39
C THR A 597 39.86 17.29 -14.73
N ASN A 598 39.92 18.52 -14.22
CA ASN A 598 41.09 19.06 -13.55
C ASN A 598 40.71 20.16 -12.56
N ILE A 599 41.49 20.27 -11.48
CA ILE A 599 41.37 21.34 -10.47
C ILE A 599 42.75 21.98 -10.32
N ASN A 600 42.84 23.29 -10.51
CA ASN A 600 44.04 24.07 -10.29
C ASN A 600 43.92 24.81 -8.95
N ILE A 601 44.51 24.24 -7.89
CA ILE A 601 44.46 24.79 -6.54
C ILE A 601 45.08 26.20 -6.48
N LYS A 602 46.24 26.41 -7.14
CA LYS A 602 46.97 27.70 -7.08
C LYS A 602 46.18 28.85 -7.70
N LYS A 603 45.50 28.59 -8.81
CA LYS A 603 44.69 29.60 -9.53
C LYS A 603 43.22 29.61 -9.08
N LYS A 604 42.83 28.73 -8.16
CA LYS A 604 41.45 28.41 -7.76
C LYS A 604 40.48 28.32 -8.94
N ARG A 605 40.78 27.43 -9.89
CA ARG A 605 39.98 27.18 -11.09
C ARG A 605 39.75 25.70 -11.33
N ILE A 606 38.61 25.35 -11.92
CA ILE A 606 38.30 23.99 -12.36
C ILE A 606 38.03 23.93 -13.86
N GLU A 607 38.38 22.81 -14.48
CA GLU A 607 38.14 22.52 -15.90
C GLU A 607 36.94 21.59 -16.06
N LEU A 608 35.93 22.10 -16.75
CA LEU A 608 34.67 21.43 -17.05
C LEU A 608 34.69 20.84 -18.46
N GLN A 609 34.11 19.67 -18.61
CA GLN A 609 33.85 19.03 -19.89
C GLN A 609 32.42 18.49 -19.92
N SER A 610 31.65 18.84 -20.95
CA SER A 610 30.33 18.25 -21.19
C SER A 610 30.48 16.82 -21.69
N ARG A 611 29.59 15.92 -21.25
CA ARG A 611 29.48 14.54 -21.73
C ARG A 611 28.67 14.42 -23.04
N GLU A 612 28.07 15.50 -23.54
CA GLU A 612 27.32 15.47 -24.80
C GLU A 612 28.22 15.20 -26.02
N LYS A 613 27.73 14.35 -26.93
CA LYS A 613 28.45 14.01 -28.17
C LYS A 613 28.65 15.26 -29.04
N GLY A 614 29.91 15.63 -29.29
CA GLY A 614 30.28 16.76 -30.16
C GLY A 614 30.69 18.05 -29.42
N ALA A 615 30.63 18.10 -28.08
CA ALA A 615 31.00 19.28 -27.31
C ALA A 615 32.54 19.48 -27.23
N GLY A 616 33.10 20.15 -28.22
CA GLY A 616 34.56 20.32 -28.41
C GLY A 616 35.27 21.40 -27.58
N LYS A 617 34.72 21.92 -26.47
CA LYS A 617 35.43 22.96 -25.68
C LYS A 617 35.39 22.70 -24.18
N LYS A 618 36.58 22.61 -23.57
CA LYS A 618 36.78 22.67 -22.12
C LYS A 618 36.46 24.09 -21.64
N LYS A 619 35.55 24.22 -20.67
CA LYS A 619 35.22 25.50 -20.01
C LYS A 619 35.97 25.58 -18.68
N GLN A 620 36.49 26.75 -18.31
CA GLN A 620 37.06 26.97 -16.98
C GLN A 620 36.16 27.88 -16.15
N ILE A 621 35.97 27.56 -14.88
CA ILE A 621 35.31 28.43 -13.90
C ILE A 621 36.21 28.61 -12.66
N SER A 622 36.09 29.75 -11.99
CA SER A 622 36.80 30.07 -10.74
C SER A 622 35.97 29.71 -9.52
N TYR A 623 36.61 29.40 -8.40
CA TYR A 623 35.96 29.19 -7.10
C TYR A 623 36.73 29.92 -6.00
N ASP A 624 36.05 30.27 -4.91
CA ASP A 624 36.67 30.72 -3.65
C ASP A 624 36.75 29.56 -2.67
N ARG A 625 35.69 28.74 -2.62
CA ARG A 625 35.55 27.50 -1.85
C ARG A 625 35.10 26.36 -2.75
N LEU A 626 35.65 25.16 -2.53
CA LEU A 626 35.32 23.97 -3.31
C LEU A 626 34.86 22.83 -2.40
N ILE A 627 33.73 22.20 -2.71
CA ILE A 627 33.21 21.03 -1.98
C ILE A 627 33.25 19.81 -2.91
N LEU A 628 33.99 18.77 -2.52
CA LEU A 628 34.08 17.48 -3.21
C LEU A 628 33.03 16.52 -2.64
N ALA A 629 31.88 16.42 -3.30
CA ALA A 629 30.79 15.49 -2.99
C ALA A 629 30.69 14.34 -4.03
N VAL A 630 31.85 13.89 -4.53
CA VAL A 630 31.99 12.98 -5.67
C VAL A 630 31.52 11.54 -5.39
N GLY A 631 31.22 11.21 -4.13
CA GLY A 631 30.62 9.94 -3.74
C GLY A 631 31.53 8.72 -3.94
N ALA A 632 30.95 7.66 -4.50
CA ALA A 632 31.60 6.36 -4.64
C ALA A 632 31.28 5.70 -5.99
N ASN A 633 32.22 4.90 -6.49
CA ASN A 633 32.16 4.18 -7.75
C ASN A 633 32.02 2.67 -7.54
N GLN A 634 31.46 1.99 -8.54
CA GLN A 634 31.30 0.54 -8.50
C GLN A 634 32.67 -0.15 -8.45
N THR A 635 32.82 -1.12 -7.56
CA THR A 635 34.03 -1.93 -7.47
C THR A 635 34.04 -2.97 -8.59
N LEU A 636 34.85 -2.74 -9.61
CA LEU A 636 35.07 -3.70 -10.69
C LEU A 636 36.26 -4.62 -10.37
N PRO A 637 36.32 -5.83 -10.93
CA PRO A 637 37.47 -6.73 -10.79
C PRO A 637 38.79 -6.05 -11.22
N LYS A 638 39.90 -6.42 -10.57
CA LYS A 638 41.22 -5.85 -10.86
C LYS A 638 41.68 -6.25 -12.27
N GLU A 639 42.36 -5.33 -12.95
CA GLU A 639 42.80 -5.48 -14.36
C GLU A 639 43.71 -6.71 -14.63
N LYS A 640 44.26 -7.36 -13.61
CA LYS A 640 45.14 -8.51 -13.75
C LYS A 640 44.43 -9.86 -13.96
N THR A 641 43.12 -9.96 -13.72
CA THR A 641 42.41 -11.25 -13.83
C THR A 641 41.68 -11.49 -15.14
N SER A 642 41.48 -10.54 -16.06
CA SER A 642 40.80 -10.87 -17.32
C SER A 642 41.28 -10.06 -18.50
N ILE A 643 40.86 -10.48 -19.70
CA ILE A 643 41.06 -9.89 -21.04
C ILE A 643 40.46 -8.46 -21.12
N PHE A 644 40.80 -7.58 -20.17
CA PHE A 644 40.46 -6.17 -20.18
C PHE A 644 41.41 -5.46 -21.15
N HIS A 645 41.21 -5.66 -22.46
CA HIS A 645 41.70 -4.66 -23.40
C HIS A 645 41.13 -3.30 -22.97
N LYS A 646 41.92 -2.22 -23.04
CA LYS A 646 41.52 -0.84 -22.64
C LYS A 646 40.11 -0.39 -23.11
N ARG A 647 39.52 -1.05 -24.12
CA ARG A 647 38.14 -0.87 -24.62
C ARG A 647 37.03 -1.47 -23.71
N ALA A 648 37.28 -2.50 -22.91
CA ALA A 648 36.23 -3.20 -22.15
C ALA A 648 35.71 -2.38 -20.94
N LYS A 649 36.54 -1.52 -20.35
CA LYS A 649 36.14 -0.65 -19.23
C LYS A 649 35.12 0.42 -19.67
N THR A 650 35.28 0.94 -20.90
CA THR A 650 34.33 1.87 -21.52
C THR A 650 33.00 1.20 -21.89
N ASP A 651 32.97 -0.07 -22.30
CA ASP A 651 31.73 -0.76 -22.65
C ASP A 651 30.91 -1.16 -21.39
N ILE A 652 31.58 -1.61 -20.32
CA ILE A 652 30.95 -1.97 -19.03
C ILE A 652 30.38 -0.73 -18.32
N LEU A 653 31.07 0.41 -18.41
CA LEU A 653 30.66 1.69 -17.81
C LEU A 653 29.82 2.57 -18.76
N GLY A 654 29.52 2.09 -19.98
CA GLY A 654 28.64 2.79 -20.94
C GLY A 654 29.24 4.00 -21.67
N GLU A 655 30.56 4.21 -21.61
CA GLU A 655 31.21 5.43 -22.13
C GLU A 655 31.65 5.35 -23.61
N ALA A 656 31.43 4.26 -24.36
CA ALA A 656 31.66 4.28 -25.81
C ALA A 656 30.82 3.28 -26.62
N THR A 657 30.43 3.70 -27.81
CA THR A 657 29.78 2.93 -28.86
C THR A 657 30.76 1.92 -29.50
N SER A 658 30.85 0.68 -29.01
CA SER A 658 31.38 -0.43 -29.83
C SER A 658 31.08 -1.83 -29.27
N LYS A 659 30.24 -2.58 -30.00
CA LYS A 659 29.99 -4.03 -29.92
C LYS A 659 29.29 -4.58 -28.66
N LYS A 660 28.24 -5.35 -28.95
CA LYS A 660 27.34 -6.11 -28.07
C LYS A 660 28.11 -6.99 -27.08
N ILE A 661 28.27 -6.53 -25.84
CA ILE A 661 28.58 -7.42 -24.72
C ILE A 661 27.47 -7.18 -23.68
N ASN A 662 26.70 -8.21 -23.35
CA ASN A 662 25.53 -8.12 -22.46
C ASN A 662 25.95 -8.09 -20.98
N VAL A 663 26.94 -7.25 -20.65
CA VAL A 663 27.56 -7.10 -19.34
C VAL A 663 27.27 -5.69 -18.83
N PHE A 664 26.74 -5.58 -17.61
CA PHE A 664 26.26 -4.33 -17.03
C PHE A 664 26.88 -4.10 -15.65
N ALA A 665 27.21 -2.84 -15.33
CA ALA A 665 27.36 -2.40 -13.95
C ALA A 665 26.02 -1.84 -13.45
N PHE A 666 25.79 -1.83 -12.13
CA PHE A 666 24.58 -1.26 -11.54
C PHE A 666 24.96 -0.18 -10.51
N ARG A 667 24.89 1.10 -10.90
CA ARG A 667 25.22 2.22 -10.00
C ARG A 667 24.38 3.48 -10.24
N THR A 668 24.04 3.77 -11.49
CA THR A 668 23.37 5.00 -11.92
C THR A 668 21.96 4.73 -12.43
N LEU A 669 21.13 5.77 -12.56
CA LEU A 669 19.82 5.65 -13.17
C LEU A 669 19.92 5.20 -14.64
N GLU A 670 20.96 5.65 -15.34
CA GLU A 670 21.24 5.22 -16.71
C GLU A 670 21.54 3.72 -16.79
N ASP A 671 22.27 3.16 -15.82
CA ASP A 671 22.50 1.71 -15.73
C ASP A 671 21.18 0.94 -15.59
N SER A 672 20.30 1.38 -14.68
CA SER A 672 18.98 0.77 -14.48
C SER A 672 18.14 0.80 -15.77
N LYS A 673 18.14 1.94 -16.47
CA LYS A 673 17.46 2.10 -17.77
C LYS A 673 18.03 1.15 -18.83
N ARG A 674 19.36 1.07 -18.93
CA ARG A 674 20.04 0.19 -19.90
C ARG A 674 19.72 -1.27 -19.64
N ILE A 675 19.80 -1.73 -18.39
CA ILE A 675 19.48 -3.11 -18.00
C ILE A 675 18.02 -3.44 -18.32
N LYS A 676 17.08 -2.61 -17.89
CA LYS A 676 15.63 -2.82 -18.10
C LYS A 676 15.27 -2.86 -19.59
N SER A 677 15.78 -1.91 -20.36
CA SER A 677 15.59 -1.85 -21.82
C SER A 677 16.21 -3.05 -22.53
N TYR A 678 17.40 -3.49 -22.10
CA TYR A 678 18.06 -4.65 -22.68
C TYR A 678 17.29 -5.95 -22.43
N ILE A 679 16.84 -6.18 -21.19
CA ILE A 679 16.03 -7.35 -20.82
C ILE A 679 14.75 -7.41 -21.66
N ARG A 680 14.04 -6.28 -21.80
CA ARG A 680 12.82 -6.16 -22.60
C ARG A 680 13.05 -6.44 -24.09
N ALA A 681 14.07 -5.82 -24.67
CA ALA A 681 14.35 -5.96 -26.10
C ALA A 681 14.79 -7.39 -26.49
N ASN A 682 15.43 -8.11 -25.57
CA ASN A 682 16.09 -9.38 -25.87
C ASN A 682 15.43 -10.61 -25.25
N LYS A 683 14.37 -10.46 -24.44
CA LYS A 683 13.70 -11.57 -23.71
C LYS A 683 14.71 -12.40 -22.90
N VAL A 684 15.52 -11.71 -22.11
CA VAL A 684 16.54 -12.32 -21.23
C VAL A 684 15.86 -13.31 -20.27
N ASN A 685 16.35 -14.56 -20.24
CA ASN A 685 15.79 -15.62 -19.40
C ASN A 685 16.72 -16.02 -18.26
N SER A 686 18.03 -15.75 -18.40
CA SER A 686 19.05 -16.08 -17.42
C SER A 686 20.03 -14.91 -17.17
N ALA A 687 20.40 -14.69 -15.91
CA ALA A 687 21.34 -13.65 -15.51
C ALA A 687 22.35 -14.15 -14.47
N ILE A 688 23.61 -13.70 -14.60
CA ILE A 688 24.60 -13.81 -13.54
C ILE A 688 24.67 -12.49 -12.78
N VAL A 689 24.60 -12.54 -11.45
CA VAL A 689 24.83 -11.39 -10.57
C VAL A 689 26.13 -11.63 -9.80
N LEU A 690 27.13 -10.80 -10.06
CA LEU A 690 28.42 -10.83 -9.36
C LEU A 690 28.31 -10.03 -8.06
N GLY A 691 28.49 -10.70 -6.93
CA GLY A 691 28.31 -10.17 -5.58
C GLY A 691 26.97 -10.58 -4.96
N ALA A 692 27.03 -11.16 -3.76
CA ALA A 692 25.86 -11.54 -2.96
C ALA A 692 25.77 -10.73 -1.65
N GLY A 693 26.22 -9.48 -1.71
CA GLY A 693 25.99 -8.47 -0.69
C GLY A 693 24.61 -7.80 -0.82
N PRO A 694 24.34 -6.75 -0.04
CA PRO A 694 23.09 -5.97 -0.07
C PRO A 694 22.55 -5.65 -1.46
N LEU A 695 23.36 -4.94 -2.25
CA LEU A 695 23.02 -4.52 -3.60
C LEU A 695 22.77 -5.71 -4.53
N GLY A 696 23.53 -6.79 -4.36
CA GLY A 696 23.38 -8.01 -5.16
C GLY A 696 22.00 -8.62 -4.96
N LEU A 697 21.55 -8.76 -3.71
CA LEU A 697 20.23 -9.32 -3.41
C LEU A 697 19.09 -8.45 -3.98
N GLU A 698 19.18 -7.13 -3.84
CA GLU A 698 18.17 -6.22 -4.40
C GLU A 698 18.13 -6.25 -5.94
N VAL A 699 19.30 -6.34 -6.59
CA VAL A 699 19.37 -6.53 -8.05
C VAL A 699 18.74 -7.86 -8.46
N MET A 700 19.00 -8.95 -7.72
CA MET A 700 18.35 -10.25 -7.98
C MET A 700 16.82 -10.13 -7.86
N GLU A 701 16.31 -9.39 -6.86
CA GLU A 701 14.87 -9.15 -6.70
C GLU A 701 14.29 -8.40 -7.91
N GLY A 702 14.98 -7.33 -8.34
CA GLY A 702 14.65 -6.57 -9.54
C GLY A 702 14.57 -7.43 -10.80
N LEU A 703 15.54 -8.33 -10.99
CA LEU A 703 15.56 -9.23 -12.14
C LEU A 703 14.41 -10.25 -12.12
N LEU A 704 14.06 -10.78 -10.94
CA LEU A 704 12.86 -11.64 -10.80
C LEU A 704 11.59 -10.87 -11.16
N GLY A 705 11.47 -9.61 -10.72
CA GLY A 705 10.35 -8.73 -11.06
C GLY A 705 10.22 -8.45 -12.57
N LEU A 706 11.34 -8.39 -13.29
CA LEU A 706 11.35 -8.27 -14.76
C LEU A 706 11.11 -9.59 -15.51
N GLY A 707 10.85 -10.69 -14.80
CA GLY A 707 10.56 -11.99 -15.39
C GLY A 707 11.78 -12.82 -15.80
N VAL A 708 12.99 -12.50 -15.32
CA VAL A 708 14.18 -13.33 -15.53
C VAL A 708 14.05 -14.60 -14.69
N LYS A 709 14.01 -15.77 -15.33
CA LYS A 709 13.67 -17.05 -14.68
C LYS A 709 14.83 -17.71 -13.95
N GLU A 710 16.06 -17.54 -14.44
CA GLU A 710 17.24 -18.19 -13.85
C GLU A 710 18.27 -17.13 -13.41
N ILE A 711 18.52 -17.04 -12.11
CA ILE A 711 19.50 -16.11 -11.55
C ILE A 711 20.62 -16.89 -10.87
N LYS A 712 21.87 -16.61 -11.25
CA LYS A 712 23.09 -17.23 -10.71
C LYS A 712 23.91 -16.17 -9.98
N ALA A 713 23.92 -16.22 -8.66
CA ALA A 713 24.73 -15.36 -7.82
C ALA A 713 26.13 -15.95 -7.65
N ILE A 714 27.17 -15.19 -7.99
CA ILE A 714 28.57 -15.58 -7.75
C ILE A 714 29.14 -14.68 -6.66
N GLU A 715 29.71 -15.30 -5.63
CA GLU A 715 30.31 -14.60 -4.48
C GLU A 715 31.64 -15.24 -4.11
N SER A 716 32.67 -14.41 -3.99
CA SER A 716 34.01 -14.80 -3.57
C SER A 716 34.06 -15.35 -2.15
N ARG A 717 33.10 -14.95 -1.31
CA ARG A 717 33.01 -15.40 0.08
C ARG A 717 32.17 -16.67 0.20
N LYS A 718 32.44 -17.46 1.23
CA LYS A 718 31.70 -18.70 1.53
C LYS A 718 30.24 -18.47 1.92
N HIS A 719 29.87 -17.23 2.28
CA HIS A 719 28.54 -16.85 2.74
C HIS A 719 28.07 -15.54 2.10
N ILE A 720 26.77 -15.50 1.75
CA ILE A 720 26.08 -14.29 1.30
C ILE A 720 25.95 -13.29 2.45
N LEU A 721 25.83 -11.99 2.17
CA LEU A 721 25.68 -10.96 3.21
C LEU A 721 26.71 -11.03 4.35
N SER A 722 27.89 -11.61 4.11
CA SER A 722 28.91 -11.88 5.14
C SER A 722 29.47 -10.64 5.86
N SER A 723 29.25 -9.44 5.33
CA SER A 723 29.56 -8.19 6.05
C SER A 723 28.43 -7.74 7.00
N ARG A 724 27.25 -8.37 6.95
CA ARG A 724 26.03 -7.97 7.66
C ARG A 724 25.37 -9.10 8.46
N LEU A 725 25.63 -10.35 8.11
CA LEU A 725 25.11 -11.53 8.80
C LEU A 725 26.24 -12.46 9.20
N ASP A 726 26.01 -13.26 10.24
CA ASP A 726 26.83 -14.41 10.57
C ASP A 726 26.47 -15.62 9.69
N ASP A 727 27.20 -16.72 9.85
CA ASP A 727 27.02 -17.92 9.01
C ASP A 727 25.60 -18.48 9.11
N GLN A 728 25.01 -18.43 10.31
CA GLN A 728 23.66 -18.94 10.56
C GLN A 728 22.59 -18.10 9.88
N GLY A 729 22.62 -16.77 10.05
CA GLY A 729 21.71 -15.85 9.38
C GLY A 729 21.87 -15.93 7.86
N SER A 730 23.11 -16.00 7.38
CA SER A 730 23.42 -16.13 5.94
C SER A 730 22.84 -17.41 5.34
N LEU A 731 22.96 -18.55 6.04
CA LEU A 731 22.41 -19.83 5.58
C LEU A 731 20.88 -19.82 5.51
N LEU A 732 20.23 -19.16 6.47
CA LEU A 732 18.77 -19.03 6.50
C LEU A 732 18.27 -18.24 5.28
N VAL A 733 18.88 -17.07 5.03
CA VAL A 733 18.56 -16.25 3.84
C VAL A 733 18.88 -17.03 2.56
N GLN A 734 20.02 -17.72 2.49
CA GLN A 734 20.40 -18.51 1.32
C GLN A 734 19.39 -19.61 1.01
N LYS A 735 18.91 -20.35 2.02
CA LYS A 735 17.87 -21.39 1.85
C LYS A 735 16.56 -20.79 1.36
N PHE A 736 16.18 -19.62 1.87
CA PHE A 736 14.99 -18.89 1.44
C PHE A 736 15.09 -18.46 -0.04
N LEU A 737 16.22 -17.88 -0.44
CA LEU A 737 16.46 -17.42 -1.81
C LEU A 737 16.53 -18.57 -2.83
N LYS A 738 17.11 -19.72 -2.44
CA LYS A 738 17.14 -20.93 -3.28
C LYS A 738 15.74 -21.42 -3.65
N ARG A 739 14.77 -21.32 -2.74
CA ARG A 739 13.36 -21.68 -3.01
C ARG A 739 12.69 -20.75 -4.04
N HIS A 740 13.22 -19.55 -4.23
CA HIS A 740 12.72 -18.54 -5.19
C HIS A 740 13.52 -18.52 -6.51
N GLY A 741 14.23 -19.61 -6.84
CA GLY A 741 14.89 -19.77 -8.14
C GLY A 741 16.31 -19.20 -8.24
N VAL A 742 16.92 -18.74 -7.15
CA VAL A 742 18.30 -18.24 -7.13
C VAL A 742 19.31 -19.38 -6.90
N LYS A 743 20.29 -19.52 -7.79
CA LYS A 743 21.43 -20.44 -7.66
C LYS A 743 22.63 -19.66 -7.11
N PHE A 744 23.39 -20.26 -6.19
CA PHE A 744 24.56 -19.63 -5.57
C PHE A 744 25.83 -20.41 -5.87
N HIS A 745 26.86 -19.70 -6.33
CA HIS A 745 28.25 -20.15 -6.44
C HIS A 745 29.06 -19.35 -5.41
N LEU A 746 29.24 -19.91 -4.22
CA LEU A 746 29.93 -19.27 -3.08
C LEU A 746 31.36 -19.79 -2.97
N GLY A 747 32.31 -18.94 -2.60
CA GLY A 747 33.73 -19.28 -2.62
C GLY A 747 34.36 -19.20 -4.01
N TYR A 748 33.67 -18.59 -4.97
CA TYR A 748 34.11 -18.48 -6.36
C TYR A 748 34.51 -17.04 -6.69
N GLU A 749 35.75 -16.84 -7.13
CA GLU A 749 36.22 -15.56 -7.65
C GLU A 749 36.06 -15.54 -9.18
N MET A 750 35.54 -14.44 -9.73
CA MET A 750 35.47 -14.28 -11.18
C MET A 750 36.87 -14.07 -11.75
N HIS A 751 37.26 -14.91 -12.70
CA HIS A 751 38.52 -14.82 -13.41
C HIS A 751 38.31 -14.20 -14.80
N HIS A 752 37.51 -14.81 -15.68
CA HIS A 752 37.34 -14.33 -17.07
C HIS A 752 35.88 -14.17 -17.49
N ILE A 753 35.63 -13.20 -18.37
CA ILE A 753 34.38 -13.10 -19.15
C ILE A 753 34.70 -13.57 -20.57
N LEU A 754 33.97 -14.56 -21.05
CA LEU A 754 34.14 -15.16 -22.37
C LEU A 754 32.94 -14.77 -23.25
N ASP A 755 33.22 -14.10 -24.38
CA ASP A 755 32.23 -13.85 -25.44
C ASP A 755 32.12 -15.10 -26.32
N ASN A 756 30.98 -15.78 -26.23
CA ASN A 756 30.76 -17.07 -26.89
C ASN A 756 29.97 -16.95 -28.20
N SER A 757 29.87 -15.75 -28.78
CA SER A 757 29.13 -15.46 -30.03
C SER A 757 29.49 -16.35 -31.24
N ASN A 758 30.62 -17.08 -31.20
CA ASN A 758 31.08 -17.97 -32.28
C ASN A 758 31.17 -19.47 -31.94
N ASN A 759 30.75 -19.91 -30.74
CA ASN A 759 31.09 -21.26 -30.27
C ASN A 759 30.00 -22.32 -30.59
N LYS A 760 30.21 -23.11 -31.64
CA LYS A 760 29.27 -24.15 -32.15
C LYS A 760 28.90 -25.24 -31.13
N LYS A 761 29.70 -25.44 -30.07
CA LYS A 761 29.41 -26.43 -29.00
C LYS A 761 28.15 -26.10 -28.20
N TYR A 762 27.79 -24.82 -28.09
CA TYR A 762 26.65 -24.36 -27.27
C TYR A 762 25.27 -24.75 -27.83
N LYS A 763 25.17 -25.07 -29.14
CA LYS A 763 23.91 -25.53 -29.74
C LYS A 763 23.47 -26.93 -29.28
N LYS A 764 24.31 -27.70 -28.57
CA LYS A 764 24.09 -29.14 -28.37
C LYS A 764 23.96 -29.65 -26.92
N THR A 765 24.36 -28.90 -25.89
CA THR A 765 24.53 -29.50 -24.54
C THR A 765 23.67 -28.93 -23.41
N GLU A 766 23.04 -27.76 -23.54
CA GLU A 766 21.99 -27.33 -22.62
C GLU A 766 20.86 -26.67 -23.42
N LYS A 767 19.62 -27.13 -23.24
CA LYS A 767 18.43 -26.41 -23.70
C LYS A 767 18.28 -25.15 -22.83
N THR A 768 19.03 -24.09 -23.10
CA THR A 768 18.66 -22.75 -22.63
C THR A 768 17.34 -22.38 -23.30
N ALA A 769 16.35 -21.98 -22.52
CA ALA A 769 15.02 -21.60 -23.03
C ALA A 769 15.01 -20.27 -23.82
N SER A 770 16.16 -19.70 -24.15
CA SER A 770 16.30 -18.43 -24.87
C SER A 770 16.72 -18.64 -26.33
N ASN A 771 16.02 -17.99 -27.26
CA ASN A 771 16.36 -17.88 -28.69
C ASN A 771 17.51 -16.87 -28.95
N LEU A 772 18.31 -16.55 -27.94
CA LEU A 772 19.37 -15.53 -28.04
C LEU A 772 20.63 -16.12 -28.68
N ALA A 773 21.07 -15.54 -29.80
CA ALA A 773 22.26 -15.97 -30.54
C ALA A 773 23.61 -15.70 -29.83
N HIS A 774 23.61 -15.10 -28.63
CA HIS A 774 24.81 -14.61 -27.93
C HIS A 774 24.72 -14.87 -26.42
N GLY A 775 25.20 -16.02 -25.95
CA GLY A 775 25.38 -16.30 -24.51
C GLY A 775 26.74 -15.82 -23.99
N ILE A 776 26.80 -15.38 -22.73
CA ILE A 776 28.05 -15.04 -22.03
C ILE A 776 28.41 -16.17 -21.07
N ALA A 777 29.69 -16.54 -21.04
CA ALA A 777 30.23 -17.42 -20.01
C ALA A 777 31.16 -16.63 -19.09
N ILE A 778 31.08 -16.90 -17.79
CA ILE A 778 32.05 -16.46 -16.81
C ILE A 778 32.86 -17.66 -16.38
N GLN A 779 34.18 -17.56 -16.50
CA GLN A 779 35.09 -18.50 -15.87
C GLN A 779 35.39 -18.00 -14.46
N SER A 780 35.07 -18.82 -13.48
CA SER A 780 35.31 -18.57 -12.06
C SER A 780 36.27 -19.62 -11.50
N ILE A 781 37.10 -19.20 -10.55
CA ILE A 781 38.01 -20.08 -9.82
C ILE A 781 37.39 -20.35 -8.46
N ASP A 782 37.27 -21.63 -8.10
CA ASP A 782 37.02 -22.02 -6.71
C ASP A 782 38.26 -21.68 -5.87
N ILE A 783 38.08 -20.86 -4.83
CA ILE A 783 39.19 -20.36 -4.01
C ILE A 783 39.85 -21.49 -3.20
N GLU A 784 39.13 -22.58 -2.89
CA GLU A 784 39.66 -23.67 -2.06
C GLU A 784 40.50 -24.66 -2.87
N ASP A 785 39.96 -25.16 -3.99
CA ASP A 785 40.60 -26.23 -4.77
C ASP A 785 41.22 -25.75 -6.09
N THR A 786 41.13 -24.44 -6.39
CA THR A 786 41.64 -23.78 -7.60
C THR A 786 41.05 -24.30 -8.91
N SER A 787 39.95 -25.06 -8.85
CA SER A 787 39.26 -25.57 -10.03
C SER A 787 38.59 -24.44 -10.81
N LEU A 788 38.61 -24.57 -12.13
CA LEU A 788 37.95 -23.63 -13.04
C LEU A 788 36.54 -24.11 -13.35
N VAL A 789 35.55 -23.25 -13.12
CA VAL A 789 34.15 -23.50 -13.43
C VAL A 789 33.65 -22.44 -14.41
N GLU A 790 33.01 -22.89 -15.48
CA GLU A 790 32.36 -22.00 -16.45
C GLU A 790 30.86 -21.92 -16.16
N ILE A 791 30.38 -20.69 -15.94
CA ILE A 791 28.98 -20.39 -15.59
C ILE A 791 28.38 -19.54 -16.70
N TYR A 792 27.22 -19.97 -17.23
CA TYR A 792 26.62 -19.39 -18.42
C TYR A 792 25.34 -18.60 -18.11
N ALA A 793 25.12 -17.47 -18.81
CA ALA A 793 23.86 -16.71 -18.78
C ALA A 793 23.70 -15.78 -20.00
N ASP A 794 22.49 -15.24 -20.20
CA ASP A 794 22.20 -14.27 -21.25
C ASP A 794 22.80 -12.88 -20.94
N ILE A 795 22.86 -12.50 -19.66
CA ILE A 795 23.46 -11.24 -19.17
C ILE A 795 24.30 -11.43 -17.90
N VAL A 796 25.22 -10.50 -17.65
CA VAL A 796 26.00 -10.40 -16.41
C VAL A 796 25.82 -9.02 -15.78
N ILE A 797 25.57 -8.96 -14.47
CA ILE A 797 25.45 -7.71 -13.72
C ILE A 797 26.46 -7.67 -12.57
N PHE A 798 27.27 -6.61 -12.52
CA PHE A 798 28.19 -6.32 -11.43
C PHE A 798 27.47 -5.59 -10.28
N ALA A 799 27.33 -6.27 -9.15
CA ALA A 799 26.79 -5.77 -7.88
C ALA A 799 27.77 -5.97 -6.70
N THR A 800 29.06 -5.98 -7.00
CA THR A 800 30.23 -6.25 -6.12
C THR A 800 30.58 -5.12 -5.12
N GLY A 801 29.62 -4.27 -4.76
CA GLY A 801 29.82 -3.14 -3.84
C GLY A 801 30.53 -1.93 -4.47
N VAL A 802 30.85 -0.93 -3.63
CA VAL A 802 31.40 0.36 -4.06
C VAL A 802 32.68 0.74 -3.30
N HIS A 803 33.49 1.61 -3.89
CA HIS A 803 34.66 2.23 -3.27
C HIS A 803 34.61 3.75 -3.43
N SER A 804 35.26 4.47 -2.50
CA SER A 804 35.27 5.94 -2.45
C SER A 804 35.92 6.52 -3.72
N GLU A 805 35.26 7.50 -4.36
CA GLU A 805 35.83 8.18 -5.52
C GLU A 805 36.83 9.25 -5.06
N MET A 806 38.09 9.12 -5.49
CA MET A 806 39.21 9.94 -5.00
C MET A 806 40.14 10.45 -6.10
N SER A 807 39.82 10.23 -7.38
CA SER A 807 40.73 10.53 -8.49
C SER A 807 41.10 12.01 -8.54
N LEU A 808 40.13 12.91 -8.43
CA LEU A 808 40.35 14.36 -8.40
C LEU A 808 41.20 14.78 -7.20
N ALA A 809 40.89 14.27 -6.01
CA ALA A 809 41.61 14.57 -4.77
C ALA A 809 43.07 14.12 -4.83
N LYS A 810 43.33 12.90 -5.33
CA LYS A 810 44.69 12.38 -5.54
C LYS A 810 45.47 13.21 -6.55
N LYS A 811 44.84 13.57 -7.68
CA LYS A 811 45.47 14.36 -8.75
C LYS A 811 45.95 15.73 -8.28
N ILE A 812 45.25 16.34 -7.32
CA ILE A 812 45.62 17.64 -6.76
C ILE A 812 46.40 17.56 -5.45
N GLY A 813 46.78 16.35 -5.02
CA GLY A 813 47.64 16.13 -3.85
C GLY A 813 46.95 16.29 -2.50
N LEU A 814 45.64 16.07 -2.40
CA LEU A 814 44.98 15.98 -1.09
C LEU A 814 45.36 14.67 -0.37
N THR A 815 45.35 14.69 0.96
CA THR A 815 45.58 13.49 1.77
C THR A 815 44.44 12.49 1.56
N THR A 816 44.76 11.29 1.07
CA THR A 816 43.78 10.22 0.85
C THR A 816 44.26 8.90 1.44
N LYS A 817 43.31 8.10 1.97
CA LYS A 817 43.51 6.73 2.46
C LYS A 817 42.44 5.82 1.84
N ASN A 818 41.46 5.36 2.62
CA ASN A 818 40.25 4.67 2.12
C ASN A 818 39.18 5.66 1.64
N GLY A 819 39.38 6.96 1.91
CA GLY A 819 38.64 8.10 1.41
C GLY A 819 39.51 9.37 1.43
N ILE A 820 38.94 10.51 1.03
CA ILE A 820 39.53 11.84 1.21
C ILE A 820 39.54 12.13 2.71
N VAL A 821 40.73 12.33 3.29
CA VAL A 821 40.86 12.54 4.74
C VAL A 821 40.37 13.93 5.10
N VAL A 822 39.42 13.99 6.04
CA VAL A 822 38.81 15.24 6.51
C VAL A 822 38.86 15.39 8.02
N ASP A 823 38.80 16.64 8.50
CA ASP A 823 38.61 16.98 9.91
C ASP A 823 37.12 16.91 10.32
N SER A 824 36.80 17.28 11.57
CA SER A 824 35.42 17.30 12.06
C SER A 824 34.52 18.34 11.38
N ARG A 825 35.08 19.25 10.58
CA ARG A 825 34.35 20.28 9.82
C ARG A 825 34.40 20.01 8.32
N MET A 826 34.74 18.78 7.93
CA MET A 826 34.82 18.35 6.54
C MET A 826 35.92 19.05 5.72
N LYS A 827 36.87 19.75 6.37
CA LYS A 827 38.03 20.35 5.72
C LYS A 827 39.04 19.28 5.33
N THR A 828 39.57 19.40 4.13
CA THR A 828 40.65 18.53 3.64
C THR A 828 42.02 19.06 4.07
N SER A 829 43.11 18.47 3.57
CA SER A 829 44.46 19.01 3.74
C SER A 829 44.67 20.39 3.08
N ASN A 830 43.72 20.86 2.26
CA ASN A 830 43.68 22.23 1.76
C ASN A 830 42.55 23.02 2.46
N PRO A 831 42.81 24.21 3.02
CA PRO A 831 41.83 24.95 3.81
C PRO A 831 40.65 25.51 3.01
N ASP A 832 40.78 25.62 1.69
CA ASP A 832 39.73 26.11 0.78
C ASP A 832 38.96 24.97 0.09
N ILE A 833 39.31 23.71 0.37
CA ILE A 833 38.67 22.53 -0.20
C ILE A 833 38.09 21.66 0.92
N PHE A 834 36.82 21.34 0.79
CA PHE A 834 36.06 20.47 1.67
C PHE A 834 35.69 19.19 0.92
N ALA A 835 35.38 18.12 1.65
CA ALA A 835 34.85 16.89 1.07
C ALA A 835 33.74 16.31 1.95
N CYS A 836 32.71 15.72 1.33
CA CYS A 836 31.57 15.14 2.03
C CYS A 836 30.96 13.97 1.25
N GLY A 837 30.13 13.16 1.91
CA GLY A 837 29.53 11.98 1.29
C GLY A 837 30.41 10.74 1.33
N ASP A 838 30.09 9.75 0.50
CA ASP A 838 30.77 8.44 0.48
C ASP A 838 32.26 8.49 0.10
N CYS A 839 32.77 9.67 -0.34
CA CYS A 839 34.16 9.84 -0.72
C CYS A 839 35.10 10.08 0.47
N ILE A 840 34.60 10.37 1.68
CA ILE A 840 35.42 10.84 2.81
C ILE A 840 35.89 9.73 3.74
N GLU A 841 37.01 9.97 4.41
CA GLU A 841 37.43 9.24 5.60
C GLU A 841 37.58 10.20 6.78
N TYR A 842 36.89 9.91 7.89
CA TYR A 842 36.92 10.73 9.11
C TYR A 842 37.32 9.86 10.32
N LYS A 843 38.41 10.24 11.01
CA LYS A 843 38.98 9.48 12.14
C LYS A 843 39.21 7.99 11.85
N GLY A 844 39.60 7.65 10.62
CA GLY A 844 39.81 6.27 10.17
C GLY A 844 38.53 5.52 9.78
N PHE A 845 37.35 6.14 9.93
CA PHE A 845 36.08 5.57 9.50
C PHE A 845 35.72 6.07 8.09
N ASN A 846 35.32 5.14 7.23
CA ASN A 846 34.81 5.40 5.88
C ASN A 846 33.44 4.72 5.74
N GLU A 847 32.46 5.25 6.49
CA GLU A 847 31.08 4.73 6.55
C GLU A 847 30.23 5.32 5.43
N ARG A 848 29.79 4.47 4.49
CA ARG A 848 29.02 4.85 3.30
C ARG A 848 27.53 4.63 3.54
N SER A 849 26.92 5.51 4.31
CA SER A 849 25.49 5.47 4.59
C SER A 849 24.81 6.76 4.13
N TRP A 850 23.55 6.64 3.72
CA TRP A 850 22.72 7.76 3.27
C TRP A 850 22.70 8.92 4.28
N ARG A 851 22.47 8.60 5.55
CA ARG A 851 22.50 9.57 6.66
C ARG A 851 23.84 10.28 6.81
N ASN A 852 24.95 9.53 6.78
CA ASN A 852 26.28 10.13 6.92
C ASN A 852 26.61 11.00 5.71
N ALA A 853 26.12 10.66 4.52
CA ALA A 853 26.27 11.49 3.34
C ALA A 853 25.54 12.82 3.47
N GLN A 854 24.27 12.83 3.89
CA GLN A 854 23.53 14.07 4.16
C GLN A 854 24.19 14.89 5.29
N ALA A 855 24.50 14.24 6.43
CA ALA A 855 25.08 14.94 7.57
C ALA A 855 26.44 15.57 7.26
N SER A 856 27.34 14.86 6.60
CA SER A 856 28.63 15.42 6.15
C SER A 856 28.44 16.52 5.09
N GLY A 857 27.45 16.38 4.20
CA GLY A 857 27.06 17.40 3.23
C GLY A 857 26.71 18.72 3.91
N ARG A 858 25.78 18.68 4.86
CA ARG A 858 25.37 19.84 5.67
C ARG A 858 26.57 20.51 6.35
N VAL A 859 27.42 19.73 7.05
CA VAL A 859 28.61 20.29 7.73
C VAL A 859 29.57 20.94 6.74
N ALA A 860 29.82 20.32 5.58
CA ALA A 860 30.71 20.89 4.57
C ALA A 860 30.18 22.19 3.98
N GLY A 861 28.87 22.29 3.74
CA GLY A 861 28.21 23.52 3.27
C GLY A 861 28.35 24.68 4.25
N LEU A 862 28.05 24.44 5.53
CA LEU A 862 28.18 25.45 6.58
C LEU A 862 29.65 25.85 6.81
N ALA A 863 30.57 24.88 6.86
CA ALA A 863 31.99 25.16 7.04
C ALA A 863 32.60 25.92 5.85
N ALA A 864 32.08 25.74 4.64
CA ALA A 864 32.46 26.52 3.46
C ALA A 864 32.03 28.00 3.56
N LEU A 865 30.94 28.30 4.26
CA LEU A 865 30.54 29.68 4.59
C LEU A 865 31.36 30.32 5.71
N GLY A 866 32.24 29.56 6.37
CA GLY A 866 33.05 30.04 7.49
C GLY A 866 32.44 29.76 8.87
N ASP A 867 31.31 29.05 8.94
CA ASP A 867 30.75 28.61 10.22
C ASP A 867 31.69 27.62 10.93
N SER A 868 32.00 27.91 12.19
CA SER A 868 32.87 27.09 13.03
C SER A 868 32.14 26.28 14.11
N ALA A 869 30.83 26.47 14.29
CA ALA A 869 30.05 25.87 15.37
C ALA A 869 29.68 24.41 15.11
N VAL A 870 29.44 24.04 13.84
CA VAL A 870 28.93 22.72 13.49
C VAL A 870 30.06 21.72 13.23
N THR A 871 29.98 20.53 13.84
CA THR A 871 30.93 19.44 13.63
C THR A 871 30.25 18.13 13.27
N PHE A 872 30.88 17.36 12.39
CA PHE A 872 30.44 16.04 11.96
C PHE A 872 30.76 14.97 13.01
N ARG A 873 29.75 14.13 13.26
CA ARG A 873 29.86 12.90 14.05
C ARG A 873 29.36 11.74 13.20
N VAL A 874 30.12 10.65 13.20
CA VAL A 874 29.72 9.42 12.50
C VAL A 874 28.48 8.87 13.19
N SER A 875 27.41 8.66 12.43
CA SER A 875 26.23 7.94 12.91
C SER A 875 26.29 6.50 12.43
N VAL A 876 26.20 5.54 13.36
CA VAL A 876 26.02 4.13 13.01
C VAL A 876 24.57 3.96 12.55
N SER A 877 24.38 3.83 11.24
CA SER A 877 23.05 3.68 10.66
C SER A 877 22.69 2.19 10.63
N PRO A 878 21.47 1.82 11.03
CA PRO A 878 20.99 0.47 10.76
C PRO A 878 20.99 0.21 9.26
N TYR A 879 21.14 -1.06 8.94
CA TYR A 879 20.99 -1.61 7.62
C TYR A 879 19.67 -2.39 7.61
N ALA A 880 18.80 -2.13 6.64
CA ALA A 880 17.68 -3.02 6.37
C ALA A 880 17.55 -3.27 4.87
N VAL A 881 17.22 -4.51 4.51
CA VAL A 881 16.82 -4.89 3.16
C VAL A 881 15.62 -5.81 3.26
N ALA A 882 14.67 -5.67 2.33
CA ALA A 882 13.56 -6.59 2.16
C ALA A 882 13.76 -7.35 0.84
N PHE A 883 13.52 -8.65 0.87
CA PHE A 883 13.52 -9.49 -0.33
C PHE A 883 12.36 -10.48 -0.27
N ALA A 884 11.45 -10.43 -1.25
CA ALA A 884 10.32 -11.36 -1.38
C ALA A 884 9.55 -11.57 -0.04
N GLY A 885 9.31 -10.49 0.70
CA GLY A 885 8.62 -10.51 2.00
C GLY A 885 9.47 -10.87 3.22
N LEU A 886 10.76 -11.20 3.04
CA LEU A 886 11.71 -11.41 4.13
C LEU A 886 12.49 -10.12 4.42
N ASN A 887 12.35 -9.59 5.63
CA ASN A 887 13.07 -8.41 6.10
C ASN A 887 14.35 -8.83 6.84
N ILE A 888 15.48 -8.25 6.45
CA ILE A 888 16.78 -8.41 7.09
C ILE A 888 17.17 -7.06 7.66
N PHE A 889 17.36 -6.97 8.96
CA PHE A 889 17.77 -5.78 9.69
C PHE A 889 19.05 -6.07 10.47
N CYS A 890 20.00 -5.14 10.44
CA CYS A 890 21.25 -5.23 11.18
C CYS A 890 21.66 -3.85 11.68
N ILE A 891 22.15 -3.76 12.91
CA ILE A 891 22.62 -2.52 13.51
C ILE A 891 23.79 -2.79 14.44
N GLY A 892 24.77 -1.88 14.48
CA GLY A 892 25.98 -2.03 15.29
C GLY A 892 27.12 -2.79 14.60
N ASN A 893 28.29 -2.82 15.24
CA ASN A 893 29.47 -3.55 14.74
C ASN A 893 29.45 -5.00 15.21
N ILE A 894 28.69 -5.83 14.51
CA ILE A 894 28.41 -7.22 14.90
C ILE A 894 29.59 -8.20 14.77
N HIS A 895 30.67 -7.80 14.08
CA HIS A 895 31.85 -8.63 13.83
C HIS A 895 32.97 -8.38 14.83
N GLU A 896 32.73 -7.55 15.85
CA GLU A 896 33.68 -7.29 16.92
C GLU A 896 33.80 -8.54 17.82
N PRO A 897 34.99 -9.20 17.90
CA PRO A 897 35.14 -10.49 18.58
C PRO A 897 34.88 -10.46 20.09
N THR A 898 34.93 -9.27 20.69
CA THR A 898 34.76 -9.04 22.13
C THR A 898 33.31 -8.92 22.58
N LEU A 899 32.34 -8.93 21.66
CA LEU A 899 30.93 -8.76 22.00
C LEU A 899 30.29 -10.06 22.50
N GLU A 900 29.58 -9.99 23.63
CA GLU A 900 28.68 -11.07 24.04
C GLU A 900 27.42 -11.07 23.16
N SER A 901 26.82 -12.23 22.91
CA SER A 901 25.59 -12.28 22.11
C SER A 901 24.59 -13.35 22.55
N VAL A 902 23.32 -13.09 22.24
CA VAL A 902 22.20 -14.01 22.46
C VAL A 902 21.44 -14.16 21.14
N SER A 903 21.19 -15.39 20.71
CA SER A 903 20.52 -15.69 19.44
C SER A 903 19.22 -16.47 19.64
N PHE A 904 18.23 -16.17 18.82
CA PHE A 904 16.91 -16.79 18.75
C PHE A 904 16.64 -17.20 17.30
N VAL A 905 16.16 -18.42 17.07
CA VAL A 905 15.95 -18.98 15.73
C VAL A 905 14.61 -19.68 15.72
N SER A 906 13.72 -19.31 14.78
CA SER A 906 12.47 -20.05 14.56
C SER A 906 12.72 -21.28 13.68
N GLN A 907 12.02 -22.39 13.99
CA GLN A 907 12.05 -23.61 13.18
C GLN A 907 10.92 -23.68 12.14
N LYS A 908 9.87 -22.87 12.27
CA LYS A 908 8.69 -22.91 11.39
C LYS A 908 8.68 -21.81 10.33
N ILE A 909 9.17 -20.62 10.69
CA ILE A 909 9.26 -19.46 9.80
C ILE A 909 10.72 -19.01 9.69
N PRO A 910 11.16 -18.40 8.58
CA PRO A 910 12.50 -17.87 8.42
C PRO A 910 12.71 -16.63 9.32
N ALA A 911 12.84 -16.86 10.63
CA ALA A 911 13.05 -15.82 11.62
C ALA A 911 14.31 -16.09 12.46
N TYR A 912 15.16 -15.07 12.59
CA TYR A 912 16.41 -15.14 13.32
C TYR A 912 16.71 -13.80 13.97
N THR A 913 16.91 -13.79 15.29
CA THR A 913 17.27 -12.58 16.04
C THR A 913 18.54 -12.85 16.81
N ARG A 914 19.59 -12.04 16.63
CA ARG A 914 20.78 -12.07 17.45
C ARG A 914 21.06 -10.69 18.02
N LEU A 915 21.18 -10.59 19.34
CA LEU A 915 21.45 -9.34 20.04
C LEU A 915 22.90 -9.36 20.54
N PHE A 916 23.60 -8.24 20.39
CA PHE A 916 25.01 -8.08 20.77
C PHE A 916 25.13 -7.09 21.93
N PHE A 917 25.99 -7.44 22.88
CA PHE A 917 26.21 -6.69 24.12
C PHE A 917 27.70 -6.40 24.29
N ARG A 918 27.99 -5.20 24.78
CA ARG A 918 29.33 -4.77 25.16
C ARG A 918 29.38 -4.54 26.65
N ASP A 919 30.48 -4.94 27.28
CA ASP A 919 30.74 -4.64 28.67
C ASP A 919 31.29 -3.22 28.83
N GLU A 920 30.60 -2.41 29.62
CA GLU A 920 31.02 -1.07 30.04
C GLU A 920 31.08 -1.04 31.58
N GLY A 921 32.25 -1.34 32.12
CA GLY A 921 32.47 -1.44 33.57
C GLY A 921 31.72 -2.63 34.19
N PHE A 922 30.80 -2.38 35.13
CA PHE A 922 30.00 -3.41 35.81
C PHE A 922 28.69 -3.76 35.10
N ARG A 923 28.41 -3.18 33.92
CA ARG A 923 27.13 -3.35 33.19
C ARG A 923 27.40 -3.83 31.78
N SER A 924 26.60 -4.79 31.32
CA SER A 924 26.58 -5.23 29.92
C SER A 924 25.39 -4.56 29.22
N VAL A 925 25.65 -3.81 28.16
CA VAL A 925 24.67 -2.97 27.45
C VAL A 925 24.52 -3.41 26.00
N ILE A 926 23.31 -3.34 25.47
CA ILE A 926 23.05 -3.70 24.07
C ILE A 926 23.71 -2.68 23.13
N CYS A 927 24.47 -3.17 22.16
CA CYS A 927 25.26 -2.36 21.23
C CYS A 927 25.04 -2.73 19.75
N GLY A 928 24.34 -3.84 19.49
CA GLY A 928 24.02 -4.26 18.13
C GLY A 928 22.93 -5.33 18.08
N ALA A 929 22.40 -5.57 16.89
CA ALA A 929 21.44 -6.63 16.63
C ALA A 929 21.46 -7.07 15.16
N MET A 930 21.14 -8.33 14.92
CA MET A 930 20.72 -8.90 13.64
C MET A 930 19.29 -9.40 13.80
N LEU A 931 18.44 -9.12 12.82
CA LEU A 931 17.05 -9.56 12.79
C LEU A 931 16.71 -9.99 11.36
N ILE A 932 16.21 -11.20 11.19
CA ILE A 932 15.61 -11.72 9.97
C ILE A 932 14.18 -12.06 10.35
N THR A 933 13.20 -11.50 9.67
CA THR A 933 11.80 -11.54 10.09
C THR A 933 10.86 -11.21 8.94
N THR A 934 9.60 -11.63 9.03
CA THR A 934 8.52 -11.15 8.16
C THR A 934 7.78 -9.95 8.78
N GLU A 935 8.03 -9.64 10.05
CA GLU A 935 7.39 -8.56 10.82
C GLU A 935 8.40 -7.48 11.24
N THR A 936 8.08 -6.20 11.01
CA THR A 936 8.97 -5.04 11.21
C THR A 936 8.87 -4.39 12.59
N SER A 937 7.86 -4.76 13.39
CA SER A 937 7.52 -4.11 14.67
C SER A 937 8.66 -4.08 15.70
N MET A 938 9.50 -5.12 15.73
CA MET A 938 10.64 -5.21 16.66
C MET A 938 11.79 -4.25 16.33
N ILE A 939 11.88 -3.74 15.09
CA ILE A 939 13.00 -2.90 14.64
C ILE A 939 13.10 -1.63 15.48
N VAL A 940 11.95 -0.98 15.75
CA VAL A 940 11.87 0.27 16.54
C VAL A 940 12.37 0.03 17.96
N SER A 941 11.90 -1.03 18.62
CA SER A 941 12.26 -1.35 20.00
C SER A 941 13.76 -1.66 20.16
N ILE A 942 14.33 -2.44 19.23
CA ILE A 942 15.76 -2.75 19.23
C ILE A 942 16.60 -1.47 19.07
N GLU A 943 16.22 -0.61 18.13
CA GLU A 943 16.91 0.66 17.87
C GLU A 943 16.89 1.59 19.09
N GLN A 944 15.73 1.72 19.75
CA GLN A 944 15.57 2.49 20.98
C GLN A 944 16.44 1.92 22.10
N HIS A 945 16.48 0.59 22.26
CA HIS A 945 17.30 -0.04 23.29
C HIS A 945 18.80 0.17 23.07
N ILE A 946 19.26 0.13 21.82
CA ILE A 946 20.66 0.40 21.45
C ILE A 946 21.01 1.87 21.67
N ARG A 947 20.15 2.81 21.24
CA ARG A 947 20.35 4.24 21.51
C ARG A 947 20.41 4.56 23.00
N ALA A 948 19.55 3.92 23.78
CA ALA A 948 19.51 4.09 25.23
C ALA A 948 20.59 3.28 25.98
N GLN A 949 21.46 2.53 25.28
CA GLN A 949 22.45 1.63 25.86
C GLN A 949 21.85 0.76 26.98
N THR A 950 20.70 0.14 26.68
CA THR A 950 19.89 -0.53 27.70
C THR A 950 20.63 -1.73 28.31
N PRO A 951 20.62 -1.91 29.65
CA PRO A 951 21.25 -3.06 30.30
C PRO A 951 20.63 -4.40 29.85
N PHE A 952 21.48 -5.44 29.73
CA PHE A 952 21.14 -6.79 29.28
C PHE A 952 19.79 -7.32 29.78
N LYS A 953 19.58 -7.37 31.12
CA LYS A 953 18.35 -7.92 31.71
C LYS A 953 17.08 -7.18 31.28
N LYS A 954 17.16 -5.85 31.14
CA LYS A 954 16.02 -5.00 30.75
C LYS A 954 15.73 -5.11 29.25
N ALA A 955 16.78 -5.11 28.42
CA ALA A 955 16.67 -5.29 26.97
C ALA A 955 16.07 -6.66 26.62
N ILE A 956 16.59 -7.73 27.23
CA ILE A 956 16.11 -9.10 27.00
C ILE A 956 14.67 -9.28 27.48
N LYS A 957 14.31 -8.78 28.68
CA LYS A 957 12.92 -8.89 29.19
C LYS A 957 11.90 -8.16 28.29
N SER A 958 12.28 -7.02 27.74
CA SER A 958 11.47 -6.23 26.81
C SER A 958 11.28 -6.95 25.46
N LEU A 959 12.37 -7.48 24.90
CA LEU A 959 12.40 -8.06 23.55
C LEU A 959 11.91 -9.51 23.47
N ILE A 960 11.97 -10.28 24.57
CA ILE A 960 11.44 -11.67 24.62
C ILE A 960 9.91 -11.70 24.42
N VAL A 961 9.17 -10.71 24.92
CA VAL A 961 7.69 -10.67 24.80
C VAL A 961 7.24 -10.62 23.34
N HIS A 962 8.02 -9.96 22.47
CA HIS A 962 7.70 -9.81 21.05
C HIS A 962 8.11 -11.03 20.20
N THR A 963 9.08 -11.83 20.66
CA THR A 963 9.67 -12.92 19.85
C THR A 963 8.91 -14.25 19.97
N PHE A 964 8.04 -14.43 20.99
CA PHE A 964 7.60 -15.78 21.44
C PHE A 964 6.09 -16.01 21.55
N ALA A 965 5.23 -15.17 20.97
CA ALA A 965 3.77 -15.35 21.09
C ALA A 965 3.22 -16.63 20.39
N LYS A 966 4.00 -17.34 19.56
CA LYS A 966 3.49 -18.49 18.76
C LYS A 966 4.32 -19.78 18.73
N ASP A 967 5.51 -19.86 19.33
CA ASP A 967 6.29 -21.11 19.33
C ASP A 967 7.04 -21.36 20.65
N LYS A 968 6.56 -22.34 21.43
CA LYS A 968 7.29 -22.92 22.56
C LYS A 968 8.30 -23.95 22.04
N LYS A 969 9.60 -23.61 21.86
CA LYS A 969 10.75 -24.50 22.18
C LYS A 969 12.15 -23.94 21.82
N LYS A 970 13.09 -24.21 22.76
CA LYS A 970 14.57 -24.09 22.79
C LYS A 970 15.22 -22.68 22.74
N GLN A 971 15.65 -22.21 23.91
CA GLN A 971 16.67 -21.16 24.09
C GLN A 971 18.08 -21.79 24.13
N VAL A 972 19.05 -21.20 23.43
CA VAL A 972 20.48 -21.50 23.63
C VAL A 972 21.10 -20.29 24.33
N LEU A 973 21.13 -20.34 25.67
CA LEU A 973 21.84 -19.36 26.50
C LEU A 973 23.29 -19.81 26.69
N SER A 974 24.24 -18.88 26.59
CA SER A 974 25.64 -19.14 26.93
C SER A 974 25.78 -19.60 28.40
N LYS A 975 26.79 -20.44 28.71
CA LYS A 975 27.01 -20.99 30.07
C LYS A 975 27.09 -19.89 31.16
N ARG A 976 27.60 -18.70 30.83
CA ARG A 976 27.66 -17.52 31.72
C ARG A 976 26.32 -16.80 31.92
N ALA A 977 25.44 -16.78 30.91
CA ALA A 977 24.12 -16.15 31.02
C ALA A 977 23.15 -16.96 31.91
N LYS A 978 23.27 -18.29 31.90
CA LYS A 978 22.50 -19.17 32.80
C LYS A 978 22.82 -18.92 34.28
N ALA A 979 24.08 -18.64 34.60
CA ALA A 979 24.54 -18.36 35.96
C ALA A 979 24.07 -17.00 36.56
N ARG A 980 23.52 -16.08 35.76
CA ARG A 980 23.10 -14.73 36.22
C ARG A 980 21.59 -14.55 36.41
N ILE A 981 20.78 -15.53 36.01
CA ILE A 981 19.30 -15.50 36.10
C ILE A 981 18.81 -15.95 37.49
N SER A 982 19.59 -16.74 38.26
CA SER A 982 19.16 -17.30 39.55
C SER A 982 19.04 -16.30 40.72
N LYS A 983 19.51 -15.04 40.60
CA LYS A 983 19.61 -14.10 41.74
C LYS A 983 18.36 -13.27 42.06
N SER A 984 17.19 -13.87 42.21
CA SER A 984 15.96 -13.16 42.64
C SER A 984 15.28 -13.89 43.79
N ASN A 985 15.37 -13.33 45.01
CA ASN A 985 14.81 -13.89 46.25
C ASN A 985 13.29 -13.66 46.42
N ILE A 986 12.58 -13.24 45.37
CA ILE A 986 11.14 -12.94 45.43
C ILE A 986 10.39 -13.95 44.54
N PRO A 987 9.45 -14.74 45.10
CA PRO A 987 8.67 -15.70 44.31
C PRO A 987 7.72 -14.98 43.35
N ASN A 988 7.65 -15.43 42.10
CA ASN A 988 6.62 -15.02 41.13
C ASN A 988 5.39 -15.95 41.22
N LEU A 989 4.27 -15.57 40.60
CA LEU A 989 3.00 -16.31 40.66
C LEU A 989 3.16 -17.81 40.31
N TYR A 990 3.91 -18.11 39.24
CA TYR A 990 4.20 -19.48 38.83
C TYR A 990 4.93 -20.26 39.91
N THR A 991 5.92 -19.63 40.56
CA THR A 991 6.70 -20.29 41.61
C THR A 991 5.90 -20.43 42.91
N LEU A 992 5.02 -19.47 43.19
CA LEU A 992 4.12 -19.48 44.35
C LEU A 992 3.11 -20.63 44.26
N PHE A 993 2.58 -20.92 43.07
CA PHE A 993 1.61 -22.00 42.85
C PHE A 993 2.22 -23.41 42.87
N HIS A 994 3.52 -23.52 42.60
CA HIS A 994 4.26 -24.79 42.67
C HIS A 994 4.92 -25.02 44.02
N PHE A 995 4.81 -24.07 44.96
CA PHE A 995 5.28 -24.19 46.32
C PHE A 995 4.09 -24.33 47.26
N LYS A 996 3.85 -25.54 47.79
CA LYS A 996 2.62 -25.89 48.54
C LYS A 996 2.31 -24.90 49.66
N GLU A 997 3.30 -24.53 50.47
CA GLU A 997 3.13 -23.55 51.55
C GLU A 997 2.90 -22.12 51.04
N GLY A 998 3.48 -21.76 49.90
CA GLY A 998 3.26 -20.46 49.25
C GLY A 998 1.84 -20.33 48.69
N PHE A 999 1.34 -21.40 48.06
CA PHE A 999 -0.03 -21.48 47.58
C PHE A 999 -1.03 -21.40 48.75
N THR A 1000 -0.81 -22.16 49.84
CA THR A 1000 -1.69 -22.11 51.02
C THR A 1000 -1.70 -20.75 51.70
N ALA A 1001 -0.55 -20.10 51.83
CA ALA A 1001 -0.46 -18.76 52.43
C ALA A 1001 -1.15 -17.70 51.55
N PHE A 1002 -0.99 -17.79 50.23
CA PHE A 1002 -1.63 -16.88 49.31
C PHE A 1002 -3.15 -17.08 49.24
N HIS A 1003 -3.61 -18.34 49.24
CA HIS A 1003 -5.04 -18.65 49.30
C HIS A 1003 -5.67 -18.13 50.59
N ARG A 1004 -5.05 -18.34 51.76
CA ARG A 1004 -5.51 -17.76 53.03
C ARG A 1004 -5.57 -16.23 52.99
N PHE A 1005 -4.54 -15.59 52.43
CA PHE A 1005 -4.54 -14.13 52.24
C PHE A 1005 -5.72 -13.66 51.39
N LEU A 1006 -6.09 -14.40 50.33
CA LEU A 1006 -7.25 -14.06 49.52
C LEU A 1006 -8.58 -14.26 50.25
N CYS A 1007 -8.69 -15.28 51.12
CA CYS A 1007 -9.85 -15.45 52.01
C CYS A 1007 -10.01 -14.27 52.98
N ASP A 1008 -8.90 -13.77 53.54
CA ASP A 1008 -8.93 -12.62 54.45
C ASP A 1008 -9.32 -11.32 53.70
N GLU A 1009 -9.05 -11.25 52.40
CA GLU A 1009 -9.45 -10.14 51.51
C GLU A 1009 -10.82 -10.35 50.84
N PHE A 1010 -11.53 -11.45 51.14
CA PHE A 1010 -12.81 -11.84 50.52
C PHE A 1010 -12.74 -11.87 48.98
N THR A 1011 -11.66 -12.45 48.43
CA THR A 1011 -11.43 -12.57 46.97
C THR A 1011 -10.90 -13.94 46.54
N GLU A 1012 -11.06 -14.96 47.39
CA GLU A 1012 -10.57 -16.32 47.16
C GLU A 1012 -11.15 -16.97 45.90
N GLU A 1013 -12.36 -16.57 45.48
CA GLU A 1013 -13.02 -17.03 44.27
C GLU A 1013 -12.17 -16.80 43.01
N THR A 1014 -11.34 -15.75 43.01
CA THR A 1014 -10.42 -15.43 41.91
C THR A 1014 -9.36 -16.51 41.73
N LEU A 1015 -8.82 -17.05 42.83
CA LEU A 1015 -7.82 -18.12 42.77
C LEU A 1015 -8.48 -19.49 42.56
N ASP A 1016 -9.63 -19.73 43.20
CA ASP A 1016 -10.42 -20.95 43.04
C ASP A 1016 -10.82 -21.16 41.56
N PHE A 1017 -11.38 -20.12 40.91
CA PHE A 1017 -11.71 -20.18 39.48
C PHE A 1017 -10.48 -20.48 38.61
N TRP A 1018 -9.35 -19.83 38.89
CA TRP A 1018 -8.13 -20.03 38.10
C TRP A 1018 -7.65 -21.48 38.17
N VAL A 1019 -7.72 -22.09 39.36
CA VAL A 1019 -7.36 -23.50 39.59
C VAL A 1019 -8.35 -24.44 38.91
N ASP A 1020 -9.65 -24.18 39.04
CA ASP A 1020 -10.68 -25.00 38.39
C ASP A 1020 -10.59 -24.94 36.87
N ALA A 1021 -10.30 -23.76 36.29
CA ALA A 1021 -10.05 -23.59 34.86
C ALA A 1021 -8.77 -24.29 34.39
N GLU A 1022 -7.70 -24.27 35.19
CA GLU A 1022 -6.44 -24.98 34.86
C GLU A 1022 -6.65 -26.49 34.91
N ASN A 1023 -7.33 -27.00 35.94
CA ASN A 1023 -7.69 -28.41 36.06
C ASN A 1023 -8.58 -28.87 34.91
N TYR A 1024 -9.56 -28.04 34.52
CA TYR A 1024 -10.42 -28.27 33.37
C TYR A 1024 -9.61 -28.37 32.06
N ALA A 1025 -8.63 -27.48 31.86
CA ALA A 1025 -7.79 -27.46 30.66
C ALA A 1025 -6.88 -28.70 30.51
N GLN A 1026 -6.62 -29.44 31.60
CA GLN A 1026 -5.88 -30.71 31.57
C GLN A 1026 -6.76 -31.90 31.11
N ILE A 1027 -8.08 -31.74 31.06
CA ILE A 1027 -8.98 -32.80 30.59
C ILE A 1027 -8.90 -32.87 29.06
N PRO A 1028 -8.59 -34.04 28.45
CA PRO A 1028 -8.55 -34.19 27.00
C PRO A 1028 -9.91 -33.92 26.34
N ASP A 1029 -9.88 -33.31 25.15
CA ASP A 1029 -11.09 -33.04 24.35
C ASP A 1029 -11.87 -34.34 24.06
N ASN A 1030 -13.21 -34.26 24.10
CA ASN A 1030 -14.17 -35.38 23.97
C ASN A 1030 -14.31 -36.30 25.21
N ASN A 1031 -13.84 -35.88 26.38
CA ASN A 1031 -14.10 -36.61 27.62
C ASN A 1031 -15.55 -36.38 28.11
N LYS A 1032 -16.25 -37.45 28.51
CA LYS A 1032 -17.65 -37.41 28.99
C LYS A 1032 -17.85 -36.49 30.21
N SER A 1033 -16.80 -36.19 30.96
CA SER A 1033 -16.85 -35.29 32.12
C SER A 1033 -16.70 -33.79 31.77
N GLN A 1034 -16.28 -33.42 30.55
CA GLN A 1034 -16.02 -32.00 30.19
C GLN A 1034 -17.29 -31.15 30.17
N ALA A 1035 -18.37 -31.61 29.54
CA ALA A 1035 -19.57 -30.81 29.38
C ALA A 1035 -20.30 -30.51 30.72
N PRO A 1036 -20.48 -31.49 31.64
CA PRO A 1036 -21.01 -31.22 32.97
C PRO A 1036 -20.11 -30.28 33.79
N LEU A 1037 -18.79 -30.49 33.76
CA LEU A 1037 -17.84 -29.70 34.55
C LEU A 1037 -17.71 -28.25 34.03
N ALA A 1038 -17.72 -28.04 32.72
CA ALA A 1038 -17.72 -26.69 32.15
C ALA A 1038 -18.99 -25.90 32.53
N LYS A 1039 -20.16 -26.56 32.53
CA LYS A 1039 -21.42 -25.95 32.96
C LYS A 1039 -21.39 -25.60 34.45
N GLN A 1040 -20.78 -26.45 35.27
CA GLN A 1040 -20.59 -26.20 36.69
C GLN A 1040 -19.65 -25.00 36.93
N ILE A 1041 -18.44 -24.99 36.36
CA ILE A 1041 -17.48 -23.87 36.51
C ILE A 1041 -18.10 -22.55 36.04
N PHE A 1042 -18.84 -22.54 34.93
CA PHE A 1042 -19.53 -21.33 34.48
C PHE A 1042 -20.62 -20.88 35.45
N HIS A 1043 -21.39 -21.82 36.01
CA HIS A 1043 -22.45 -21.52 36.98
C HIS A 1043 -21.88 -20.97 38.28
N ASP A 1044 -20.77 -21.54 38.75
CA ASP A 1044 -20.18 -21.23 40.06
C ASP A 1044 -19.41 -19.90 40.03
N TYR A 1045 -18.78 -19.54 38.90
CA TYR A 1045 -17.87 -18.38 38.84
C TYR A 1045 -18.23 -17.30 37.80
N LEU A 1046 -18.83 -17.65 36.65
CA LEU A 1046 -18.93 -16.74 35.49
C LEU A 1046 -20.35 -16.22 35.22
N ARG A 1047 -21.38 -16.88 35.75
CA ARG A 1047 -22.78 -16.44 35.60
C ARG A 1047 -23.01 -15.15 36.40
N TYR A 1048 -23.80 -14.23 35.86
CA TYR A 1048 -24.25 -13.05 36.63
C TYR A 1048 -25.01 -13.48 37.90
N GLY A 1049 -24.56 -13.00 39.05
CA GLY A 1049 -25.09 -13.37 40.36
C GLY A 1049 -24.67 -14.75 40.84
N ALA A 1050 -23.55 -15.29 40.33
CA ALA A 1050 -22.97 -16.53 40.85
C ALA A 1050 -22.50 -16.35 42.29
N GLU A 1051 -22.57 -17.42 43.09
CA GLU A 1051 -22.17 -17.38 44.51
C GLU A 1051 -20.68 -17.03 44.67
N LYS A 1052 -19.84 -17.44 43.72
CA LYS A 1052 -18.40 -17.14 43.66
C LYS A 1052 -18.05 -16.33 42.42
N GLU A 1053 -18.86 -15.32 42.10
CA GLU A 1053 -18.69 -14.53 40.87
C GLU A 1053 -17.31 -13.85 40.79
N VAL A 1054 -16.53 -14.12 39.73
CA VAL A 1054 -15.22 -13.51 39.52
C VAL A 1054 -15.28 -12.24 38.66
N ASN A 1055 -14.35 -11.31 38.93
CA ASN A 1055 -14.26 -10.02 38.24
C ASN A 1055 -13.57 -10.14 36.87
N ILE A 1056 -14.39 -10.29 35.82
CA ILE A 1056 -13.99 -10.35 34.40
C ILE A 1056 -14.88 -9.44 33.56
N ASP A 1057 -14.41 -9.07 32.36
CA ASP A 1057 -15.21 -8.23 31.47
C ASP A 1057 -16.44 -8.95 30.86
N HIS A 1058 -17.35 -8.14 30.31
CA HIS A 1058 -18.58 -8.62 29.69
C HIS A 1058 -18.32 -9.56 28.50
N PHE A 1059 -17.25 -9.34 27.73
CA PHE A 1059 -16.97 -10.09 26.51
C PHE A 1059 -16.50 -11.52 26.82
N ALA A 1060 -15.56 -11.69 27.74
CA ALA A 1060 -15.09 -13.00 28.20
C ALA A 1060 -16.25 -13.83 28.79
N ARG A 1061 -17.19 -13.17 29.46
CA ARG A 1061 -18.38 -13.79 30.05
C ARG A 1061 -19.39 -14.26 28.98
N VAL A 1062 -19.69 -13.41 28.00
CA VAL A 1062 -20.59 -13.75 26.88
C VAL A 1062 -19.99 -14.86 26.02
N GLU A 1063 -18.68 -14.82 25.75
CA GLU A 1063 -17.96 -15.86 25.02
C GLU A 1063 -18.15 -17.23 25.68
N CYS A 1064 -17.88 -17.35 26.99
CA CYS A 1064 -18.09 -18.61 27.72
C CYS A 1064 -19.57 -19.03 27.71
N SER A 1065 -20.49 -18.08 27.86
CA SER A 1065 -21.93 -18.34 27.90
C SER A 1065 -22.46 -18.90 26.59
N ASP A 1066 -22.09 -18.30 25.46
CA ASP A 1066 -22.59 -18.70 24.15
C ASP A 1066 -21.99 -20.04 23.72
N ARG A 1067 -20.71 -20.28 24.03
CA ARG A 1067 -20.07 -21.58 23.81
C ARG A 1067 -20.74 -22.70 24.61
N ILE A 1068 -21.12 -22.44 25.87
CA ILE A 1068 -21.89 -23.40 26.68
C ILE A 1068 -23.30 -23.64 26.13
N LYS A 1069 -24.01 -22.60 25.68
CA LYS A 1069 -25.36 -22.73 25.07
C LYS A 1069 -25.33 -23.54 23.78
N ASN A 1070 -24.30 -23.33 22.96
CA ASN A 1070 -24.12 -24.00 21.68
C ASN A 1070 -23.49 -25.39 21.80
N ASN A 1071 -23.20 -25.84 23.03
CA ASN A 1071 -22.51 -27.09 23.32
C ASN A 1071 -21.12 -27.20 22.63
N ASP A 1072 -20.51 -26.05 22.36
CA ASP A 1072 -19.14 -25.88 21.84
C ASP A 1072 -18.16 -25.86 23.01
N ILE A 1073 -17.91 -27.04 23.57
CA ILE A 1073 -17.15 -27.21 24.80
C ILE A 1073 -15.83 -27.93 24.48
N ASP A 1074 -14.74 -27.18 24.56
CA ASP A 1074 -13.36 -27.68 24.46
C ASP A 1074 -12.50 -27.17 25.63
N ARG A 1075 -11.28 -27.68 25.77
CA ARG A 1075 -10.33 -27.29 26.83
C ARG A 1075 -9.99 -25.78 26.88
N THR A 1076 -10.36 -24.99 25.88
CA THR A 1076 -10.04 -23.56 25.78
C THR A 1076 -11.20 -22.65 26.21
N ILE A 1077 -12.36 -23.22 26.57
CA ILE A 1077 -13.58 -22.45 26.85
C ILE A 1077 -13.40 -21.33 27.88
N PHE A 1078 -12.52 -21.50 28.87
CA PHE A 1078 -12.24 -20.49 29.90
C PHE A 1078 -10.99 -19.65 29.65
N LEU A 1079 -10.27 -19.84 28.54
CA LEU A 1079 -8.93 -19.28 28.34
C LEU A 1079 -8.89 -17.75 28.42
N THR A 1080 -9.89 -17.07 27.84
CA THR A 1080 -10.00 -15.60 27.87
C THR A 1080 -10.23 -15.11 29.30
N ALA A 1081 -11.19 -15.70 30.03
CA ALA A 1081 -11.49 -15.36 31.42
C ALA A 1081 -10.30 -15.68 32.36
N GLN A 1082 -9.66 -16.83 32.18
CA GLN A 1082 -8.51 -17.27 32.97
C GLN A 1082 -7.30 -16.32 32.82
N ARG A 1083 -7.09 -15.75 31.62
CA ARG A 1083 -6.03 -14.75 31.40
C ARG A 1083 -6.26 -13.44 32.14
N GLN A 1084 -7.49 -12.93 32.13
CA GLN A 1084 -7.83 -11.71 32.88
C GLN A 1084 -7.63 -11.90 34.38
N ILE A 1085 -8.02 -13.06 34.90
CA ILE A 1085 -7.83 -13.43 36.30
C ILE A 1085 -6.35 -13.59 36.65
N ALA A 1086 -5.54 -14.19 35.77
CA ALA A 1086 -4.09 -14.30 35.98
C ALA A 1086 -3.41 -12.92 36.02
N GLU A 1087 -3.85 -11.98 35.18
CA GLU A 1087 -3.36 -10.60 35.20
C GLU A 1087 -3.77 -9.87 36.49
N LEU A 1088 -4.99 -10.06 36.97
CA LEU A 1088 -5.46 -9.50 38.24
C LEU A 1088 -4.65 -10.05 39.43
N LEU A 1089 -4.45 -11.37 39.46
CA LEU A 1089 -3.62 -12.05 40.46
C LEU A 1089 -2.17 -11.52 40.45
N GLN A 1090 -1.58 -11.29 39.28
CA GLN A 1090 -0.18 -10.88 39.16
C GLN A 1090 0.06 -9.38 39.34
N SER A 1091 -0.85 -8.54 38.85
CA SER A 1091 -0.66 -7.09 38.79
C SER A 1091 -0.99 -6.40 40.11
N ASP A 1092 -1.85 -7.00 40.92
CA ASP A 1092 -2.38 -6.41 42.15
C ASP A 1092 -2.28 -7.36 43.36
N LEU A 1093 -3.03 -8.47 43.37
CA LEU A 1093 -3.17 -9.35 44.55
C LEU A 1093 -1.83 -9.94 45.01
N LEU A 1094 -0.97 -10.38 44.09
CA LEU A 1094 0.37 -10.88 44.42
C LEU A 1094 1.25 -9.78 45.04
N LYS A 1095 1.13 -8.53 44.59
CA LYS A 1095 1.92 -7.43 45.18
C LYS A 1095 1.45 -7.09 46.58
N ARG A 1096 0.13 -7.17 46.83
CA ARG A 1096 -0.45 -6.99 48.17
C ARG A 1096 -0.05 -8.12 49.11
N PHE A 1097 -0.17 -9.36 48.66
CA PHE A 1097 0.32 -10.53 49.40
C PHE A 1097 1.81 -10.40 49.75
N LEU A 1098 2.68 -10.08 48.81
CA LEU A 1098 4.12 -9.94 49.07
C LEU A 1098 4.48 -8.83 50.09
N ARG A 1099 3.52 -7.97 50.45
CA ARG A 1099 3.64 -6.93 51.49
C ARG A 1099 2.93 -7.30 52.80
N SER A 1100 2.19 -8.42 52.81
CA SER A 1100 1.40 -8.86 53.95
C SER A 1100 2.26 -9.64 54.96
N PRO A 1101 1.88 -9.66 56.25
CA PRO A 1101 2.56 -10.45 57.27
C PRO A 1101 2.67 -11.95 56.91
N GLU A 1102 1.68 -12.47 56.19
CA GLU A 1102 1.55 -13.87 55.78
C GLU A 1102 2.57 -14.29 54.72
N ALA A 1103 3.04 -13.35 53.88
CA ALA A 1103 4.07 -13.66 52.87
C ALA A 1103 5.49 -13.73 53.44
N LYS A 1104 5.75 -13.10 54.59
CA LYS A 1104 7.08 -13.08 55.22
C LYS A 1104 7.68 -14.48 55.47
N PRO A 1105 6.97 -15.43 56.11
CA PRO A 1105 7.49 -16.79 56.27
C PRO A 1105 7.65 -17.55 54.94
N VAL A 1106 6.86 -17.22 53.91
CA VAL A 1106 6.97 -17.83 52.57
C VAL A 1106 8.22 -17.34 51.85
N ILE A 1107 8.49 -16.03 51.90
CA ILE A 1107 9.66 -15.39 51.28
C ILE A 1107 10.96 -15.89 51.94
N GLU A 1108 10.99 -15.99 53.28
CA GLU A 1108 12.14 -16.53 54.01
C GLU A 1108 12.40 -18.00 53.67
N LYS A 1109 11.36 -18.83 53.63
CA LYS A 1109 11.50 -20.25 53.30
C LYS A 1109 11.87 -20.48 51.83
N PHE A 1110 11.37 -19.62 50.93
CA PHE A 1110 11.71 -19.64 49.50
C PHE A 1110 13.19 -19.26 49.26
N GLY A 1111 13.70 -18.23 49.95
CA GLY A 1111 15.12 -17.88 49.93
C GLY A 1111 16.02 -19.02 50.44
N ASN A 1112 15.64 -19.65 51.55
CA ASN A 1112 16.38 -20.79 52.10
C ASN A 1112 16.36 -22.04 51.17
N LEU A 1113 15.31 -22.21 50.37
CA LEU A 1113 15.22 -23.29 49.38
C LEU A 1113 16.15 -23.03 48.18
N GLN A 1114 16.26 -21.77 47.73
CA GLN A 1114 17.22 -21.35 46.71
C GLN A 1114 18.67 -21.60 47.18
N ASP A 1115 18.99 -21.24 48.42
CA ASP A 1115 20.33 -21.45 48.98
C ASP A 1115 20.71 -22.95 49.10
N LYS A 1116 19.73 -23.84 49.37
CA LYS A 1116 19.95 -25.29 49.38
C LYS A 1116 20.13 -25.88 47.99
N ILE A 1117 19.38 -25.39 46.99
CA ILE A 1117 19.51 -25.82 45.60
C ILE A 1117 20.87 -25.37 45.02
N GLU A 1118 21.34 -24.17 45.39
CA GLU A 1118 22.67 -23.68 45.01
C GLU A 1118 23.79 -24.53 45.61
N LYS A 1119 23.71 -24.92 46.90
CA LYS A 1119 24.69 -25.81 47.54
C LYS A 1119 24.73 -27.21 46.93
N ASN A 1120 23.58 -27.82 46.64
CA ASN A 1120 23.54 -29.14 45.99
C ASN A 1120 24.07 -29.11 44.54
N SER A 1121 23.99 -27.96 43.86
CA SER A 1121 24.52 -27.81 42.49
C SER A 1121 26.04 -27.63 42.42
N GLU A 1122 26.70 -27.29 43.54
CA GLU A 1122 28.16 -27.24 43.64
C GLU A 1122 28.77 -28.64 43.90
N ASP A 1123 28.09 -29.49 44.67
CA ASP A 1123 28.57 -30.85 45.00
C ASP A 1123 28.50 -31.85 43.81
N GLU A 1124 27.51 -31.72 42.92
CA GLU A 1124 27.41 -32.59 41.72
C GLU A 1124 28.46 -32.27 40.62
N SER A 1125 29.27 -31.21 40.80
CA SER A 1125 30.33 -30.85 39.86
C SER A 1125 31.63 -31.66 40.03
N THR A 1126 31.68 -32.63 40.96
CA THR A 1126 32.88 -33.45 41.24
C THR A 1126 32.78 -34.94 40.92
N SER A 1127 31.74 -35.42 40.24
CA SER A 1127 31.75 -36.77 39.64
C SER A 1127 31.41 -36.72 38.16
N SER A 1128 32.44 -36.88 37.34
CA SER A 1128 32.36 -37.09 35.89
C SER A 1128 31.84 -38.48 35.54
N ASP A 1129 30.73 -38.55 34.78
CA ASP A 1129 30.54 -39.41 33.60
C ASP A 1129 29.35 -38.93 32.76
#